data_AF-A0A7N0SXP7-F1
#
_entry.id   AF-A0A7N0SXP7-F1
#
_cell.length_a   1.000
_cell.length_b   1.000
_cell.length_c   1.000
_cell.angle_alpha   90.00
_cell.angle_beta   90.00
_cell.angle_gamma   90.00
#
_symmetry.space_group_name_H-M   'P 1'
#
loop_
_entity.id
_entity.type
_entity.pdbx_description
1 polymer ?
#
loop_
_entity_poly.entity_id
_entity_poly.type
_entity_poly.pdbx_seq_one_letter_code
_entity_poly.pdbx_strand_id
1 'polypeptide(L)'
;MSAAEIQGRSMLVTAIMDIVTSNCDAADKMSFQPSLSANAEMRDIAAAIQVIEEGSMHLEEWDESEEDDDGGKGIKGIGMKVLGGTTILGLSRTSGVMKLTQSHNDYSGSIEENLGDLVYHKKKNGSVAQTNFSSSVIPGLWDDLHCQHVAVPFAAWALANWAVASDMNRLHIQELDQDGQVVMSALMAPERSVKWHGSLVARSLLGDYNLPLTDSVSDWSSSLLSTIFQASKNEDMSLARVALSAFLLSIERSDKAQKVVMEKGLERMREATKRTRKHVDLQESFAKVLELLCSKEMHLSLEEGQKWSAILLPWIFGHMSSESIRDSATKILSRILEDYGPYSVPISQGWLAMILNEVLTSDKRLKGTAQVQSDKVKTQIDQSNLVSAGQIANQLVNAVVNLAGKQMLINPDSDDPFPLTDLLSLDPFAVQFKNLKKDNLPKLDAADSAIATLKGVKSLAEVCADDSSCQNKLLDWGIVCLLRRLLLRDDYEKLAAFEAYDASSRVPEARERGSNAPGDASRVATNDSSSVRVPPTAHIRRHAARLFTILSVLPNAQKVIAADKTLCKWLDDCAKGKIPGCTDLKLQSYARATLLNVFCCYQVEKTSNSDSGSESGSASQNVGCHRYGDMIFLINPEMAHWKCLGKPDIKTANANQQYTDSDCVDMSSAGLNKCSEFEDPLVDVIFVHGLRGGPYKTWRISEDKSSTKSGLVEKIDKEAGVQGTFWPGEWLPYDLNQARLFTLKYKTNLTQWSGASLPLQEVSSMLLEKLIDAGIGDRPVVFVTHSMGGLVVKQLLYKAREQKLDNLVKNTVGVVFYSCPHFGSKLADMPWRMGYVLRPAPSIGELRSGSERLVELNDFFRQLHKRGQLNVLSFCETKVTPIVEGYGGWAFRMEIVPIESAYPGYGELIVLESTDHINSCKPLSRSDPSYTETLNFLNKLKAQLSSDSSCR
;
A
#
# COMPACT_ATOMS: atom_id res chain seq x y z
N MET A 1 -21.44 40.39 -57.82
CA MET A 1 -20.70 39.88 -56.65
C MET A 1 -19.28 39.60 -57.09
N SER A 2 -18.30 40.22 -56.45
CA SER A 2 -16.88 40.08 -56.77
C SER A 2 -16.16 39.14 -55.81
N ALA A 3 -15.04 38.55 -56.23
CA ALA A 3 -14.25 37.64 -55.39
C ALA A 3 -13.76 38.29 -54.06
N ALA A 4 -13.65 39.62 -54.02
CA ALA A 4 -13.27 40.36 -52.81
C ALA A 4 -14.36 40.36 -51.72
N GLU A 5 -15.65 40.32 -52.08
CA GLU A 5 -16.74 40.27 -51.10
C GLU A 5 -16.78 38.92 -50.37
N ILE A 6 -16.46 37.83 -51.07
CA ILE A 6 -16.38 36.48 -50.49
C ILE A 6 -15.21 36.38 -49.50
N GLN A 7 -14.10 37.04 -49.80
CA GLN A 7 -12.91 37.04 -48.94
C GLN A 7 -13.11 37.85 -47.65
N GLY A 8 -13.89 38.94 -47.69
CA GLY A 8 -14.30 39.69 -46.50
C GLY A 8 -15.30 38.94 -45.60
N ARG A 9 -16.27 38.22 -46.19
CA ARG A 9 -17.24 37.38 -45.46
C ARG A 9 -16.55 36.31 -44.62
N SER A 10 -15.55 35.64 -45.21
CA SER A 10 -14.75 34.65 -44.48
C SER A 10 -14.05 35.26 -43.26
N MET A 11 -13.50 36.47 -43.35
CA MET A 11 -12.67 37.03 -42.27
C MET A 11 -13.46 37.35 -40.99
N LEU A 12 -14.70 37.83 -41.06
CA LEU A 12 -15.48 38.09 -39.84
C LEU A 12 -15.91 36.79 -39.15
N VAL A 13 -16.40 35.81 -39.91
CA VAL A 13 -16.75 34.49 -39.35
C VAL A 13 -15.51 33.82 -38.77
N THR A 14 -14.34 33.92 -39.43
CA THR A 14 -13.07 33.49 -38.86
C THR A 14 -12.73 34.23 -37.57
N ALA A 15 -12.94 35.55 -37.47
CA ALA A 15 -12.66 36.32 -36.25
C ALA A 15 -13.61 36.00 -35.09
N ILE A 16 -14.91 35.79 -35.35
CA ILE A 16 -15.88 35.35 -34.34
C ILE A 16 -15.55 33.93 -33.87
N MET A 17 -15.22 33.03 -34.80
CA MET A 17 -14.76 31.69 -34.46
C MET A 17 -13.46 31.73 -33.65
N ASP A 18 -12.50 32.58 -34.01
CA ASP A 18 -11.24 32.76 -33.28
C ASP A 18 -11.50 33.29 -31.85
N ILE A 19 -12.45 34.20 -31.64
CA ILE A 19 -12.90 34.62 -30.29
C ILE A 19 -13.53 33.47 -29.50
N VAL A 20 -14.38 32.66 -30.14
CA VAL A 20 -15.04 31.51 -29.49
C VAL A 20 -14.04 30.37 -29.21
N THR A 21 -13.05 30.12 -30.08
CA THR A 21 -12.11 29.00 -29.95
C THR A 21 -10.82 29.34 -29.21
N SER A 22 -10.36 30.59 -29.22
CA SER A 22 -9.12 30.99 -28.51
C SER A 22 -9.16 30.70 -27.01
N ASN A 23 -10.35 30.78 -26.39
CA ASN A 23 -10.55 30.41 -24.99
C ASN A 23 -10.60 28.89 -24.74
N CYS A 24 -10.80 28.05 -25.76
CA CYS A 24 -10.85 26.59 -25.62
C CYS A 24 -9.46 25.97 -25.34
N ASP A 25 -8.39 26.64 -25.78
CA ASP A 25 -7.04 26.09 -25.83
C ASP A 25 -6.10 26.64 -24.73
N ALA A 26 -6.62 27.41 -23.77
CA ALA A 26 -5.88 27.93 -22.60
C ALA A 26 -5.47 26.80 -21.63
N ALA A 27 -4.36 26.13 -21.92
CA ALA A 27 -4.10 24.77 -21.44
C ALA A 27 -3.52 24.61 -20.01
N ASP A 28 -2.95 25.65 -19.40
CA ASP A 28 -2.01 25.47 -18.26
C ASP A 28 -2.52 25.91 -16.87
N LYS A 29 -3.66 26.60 -16.76
CA LYS A 29 -4.33 26.90 -15.48
C LYS A 29 -5.85 26.87 -15.62
N MET A 30 -6.54 26.36 -14.60
CA MET A 30 -8.01 26.20 -14.56
C MET A 30 -8.83 27.52 -14.58
N SER A 31 -8.19 28.66 -14.78
CA SER A 31 -8.82 29.99 -14.77
C SER A 31 -9.35 30.38 -16.16
N PHE A 32 -10.53 29.87 -16.52
CA PHE A 32 -11.37 30.56 -17.51
C PHE A 32 -11.84 31.87 -16.88
N GLN A 33 -11.41 33.01 -17.42
CA GLN A 33 -11.89 34.31 -16.95
C GLN A 33 -13.14 34.72 -17.72
N PRO A 34 -14.27 34.98 -17.05
CA PRO A 34 -15.48 35.42 -17.71
C PRO A 34 -15.26 36.80 -18.34
N SER A 35 -15.56 36.90 -19.63
CA SER A 35 -15.44 38.16 -20.40
C SER A 35 -16.70 39.03 -20.35
N LEU A 36 -17.80 38.46 -19.85
CA LEU A 36 -19.14 39.05 -19.78
C LEU A 36 -19.50 39.48 -18.35
N SER A 37 -20.61 40.20 -18.20
CA SER A 37 -21.10 40.68 -16.91
C SER A 37 -21.54 39.56 -15.96
N ALA A 38 -21.24 39.75 -14.67
CA ALA A 38 -21.78 38.95 -13.56
C ALA A 38 -23.29 39.19 -13.30
N ASN A 39 -23.85 40.25 -13.90
CA ASN A 39 -25.27 40.54 -13.91
C ASN A 39 -25.71 40.50 -15.39
N ALA A 40 -26.14 39.35 -15.86
CA ALA A 40 -26.78 39.22 -17.18
C ALA A 40 -28.30 39.46 -17.01
N GLU A 41 -28.96 40.05 -18.01
CA GLU A 41 -30.43 40.09 -17.98
C GLU A 41 -30.98 38.70 -18.33
N MET A 42 -32.01 38.24 -17.60
CA MET A 42 -32.63 36.92 -17.82
C MET A 42 -33.08 36.72 -19.27
N ARG A 43 -33.52 37.79 -19.96
CA ARG A 43 -33.88 37.74 -21.39
C ARG A 43 -32.70 37.37 -22.31
N ASP A 44 -31.49 37.81 -21.98
CA ASP A 44 -30.30 37.59 -22.81
C ASP A 44 -29.83 36.12 -22.64
N ILE A 45 -29.99 35.57 -21.43
CA ILE A 45 -29.81 34.15 -21.13
C ILE A 45 -30.87 33.32 -21.87
N ALA A 46 -32.15 33.71 -21.81
CA ALA A 46 -33.25 33.02 -22.50
C ALA A 46 -33.05 32.99 -24.03
N ALA A 47 -32.62 34.10 -24.63
CA ALA A 47 -32.29 34.15 -26.06
C ALA A 47 -31.13 33.20 -26.43
N ALA A 48 -30.08 33.12 -25.60
CA ALA A 48 -28.99 32.18 -25.84
C ALA A 48 -29.42 30.71 -25.65
N ILE A 49 -30.34 30.43 -24.73
CA ILE A 49 -30.96 29.10 -24.54
C ILE A 49 -31.75 28.70 -25.79
N GLN A 50 -32.64 29.57 -26.25
CA GLN A 50 -33.47 29.36 -27.45
C GLN A 50 -32.61 29.08 -28.70
N VAL A 51 -31.50 29.81 -28.89
CA VAL A 51 -30.58 29.60 -30.03
C VAL A 51 -29.93 28.21 -30.01
N ILE A 52 -29.67 27.62 -28.84
CA ILE A 52 -29.11 26.27 -28.73
C ILE A 52 -30.18 25.20 -29.00
N GLU A 53 -31.43 25.44 -28.60
CA GLU A 53 -32.55 24.52 -28.79
C GLU A 53 -33.06 24.50 -30.24
N GLU A 54 -33.38 25.67 -30.80
CA GLU A 54 -33.91 25.82 -32.16
C GLU A 54 -32.81 25.79 -33.23
N GLY A 55 -31.54 25.95 -32.81
CA GLY A 55 -30.37 25.93 -33.68
C GLY A 55 -30.24 27.16 -34.59
N SER A 56 -31.08 28.19 -34.44
CA SER A 56 -31.00 29.43 -35.22
C SER A 56 -31.34 30.67 -34.37
N MET A 57 -30.90 31.85 -34.78
CA MET A 57 -31.29 33.11 -34.12
C MET A 57 -32.61 33.62 -34.70
N HIS A 58 -33.70 33.39 -33.98
CA HIS A 58 -34.97 34.06 -34.25
C HIS A 58 -34.96 35.47 -33.63
N LEU A 59 -34.81 36.49 -34.47
CA LEU A 59 -35.16 37.85 -34.11
C LEU A 59 -36.68 37.98 -34.25
N GLU A 60 -37.39 38.29 -33.16
CA GLU A 60 -38.83 38.56 -33.20
C GLU A 60 -39.16 39.67 -34.22
N GLU A 61 -39.77 39.31 -35.35
CA GLU A 61 -40.58 40.25 -36.12
C GLU A 61 -41.85 40.53 -35.30
N TRP A 62 -42.10 41.80 -35.00
CA TRP A 62 -43.34 42.21 -34.33
C TRP A 62 -44.46 42.38 -35.35
N ASP A 63 -45.56 41.67 -35.13
CA ASP A 63 -46.87 42.09 -35.64
C ASP A 63 -47.22 43.46 -35.03
N GLU A 64 -47.67 44.41 -35.86
CA GLU A 64 -47.99 45.77 -35.45
C GLU A 64 -49.33 45.85 -34.69
N SER A 65 -49.36 45.52 -33.39
CA SER A 65 -50.42 45.98 -32.48
C SER A 65 -50.06 45.92 -30.99
N GLU A 66 -49.51 47.01 -30.46
CA GLU A 66 -50.13 47.81 -29.38
C GLU A 66 -49.28 49.07 -29.12
N GLU A 67 -49.95 50.22 -28.97
CA GLU A 67 -49.30 51.50 -28.66
C GLU A 67 -49.12 51.61 -27.15
N ASP A 68 -47.88 51.51 -26.66
CA ASP A 68 -47.54 51.87 -25.28
C ASP A 68 -46.59 53.09 -25.28
N ASP A 69 -47.03 54.17 -24.65
CA ASP A 69 -46.42 55.50 -24.70
C ASP A 69 -45.40 55.70 -23.56
N ASP A 70 -44.21 55.12 -23.71
CA ASP A 70 -43.01 55.62 -23.00
C ASP A 70 -41.74 55.55 -23.86
N GLY A 71 -40.90 56.59 -23.72
CA GLY A 71 -39.81 56.95 -24.61
C GLY A 71 -38.54 56.13 -24.45
N GLY A 72 -38.59 54.82 -24.68
CA GLY A 72 -37.43 53.92 -24.64
C GLY A 72 -37.29 53.05 -25.90
N LYS A 73 -36.63 53.56 -26.95
CA LYS A 73 -36.37 52.75 -28.17
C LYS A 73 -35.44 51.58 -27.87
N GLY A 74 -36.04 50.41 -27.63
CA GLY A 74 -35.33 49.16 -27.39
C GLY A 74 -34.48 48.72 -28.59
N ILE A 75 -33.24 48.33 -28.31
CA ILE A 75 -32.38 47.66 -29.29
C ILE A 75 -32.70 46.17 -29.20
N LYS A 76 -33.41 45.62 -30.21
CA LYS A 76 -33.66 44.18 -30.31
C LYS A 76 -32.55 43.49 -31.12
N GLY A 77 -31.78 42.66 -30.41
CA GLY A 77 -30.65 41.86 -30.89
C GLY A 77 -29.82 41.43 -29.69
N ILE A 78 -29.07 40.32 -29.78
CA ILE A 78 -28.23 39.86 -28.67
C ILE A 78 -27.09 40.87 -28.47
N GLY A 79 -27.20 41.70 -27.43
CA GLY A 79 -26.28 42.79 -27.12
C GLY A 79 -25.34 42.44 -25.97
N MET A 80 -24.11 42.03 -26.28
CA MET A 80 -23.18 41.51 -25.28
C MET A 80 -22.10 42.52 -24.93
N LYS A 81 -22.09 42.95 -23.66
CA LYS A 81 -21.13 43.92 -23.13
C LYS A 81 -19.90 43.22 -22.57
N VAL A 82 -18.81 43.26 -23.32
CA VAL A 82 -17.52 42.70 -22.90
C VAL A 82 -16.80 43.65 -21.94
N LEU A 83 -16.16 43.10 -20.91
CA LEU A 83 -15.30 43.83 -19.97
C LEU A 83 -14.10 44.42 -20.73
N GLY A 84 -14.15 45.73 -21.03
CA GLY A 84 -13.15 46.41 -21.86
C GLY A 84 -13.72 47.54 -22.74
N GLY A 85 -15.04 47.67 -22.85
CA GLY A 85 -15.72 48.82 -23.46
C GLY A 85 -16.30 48.56 -24.85
N THR A 86 -15.86 47.50 -25.54
CA THR A 86 -16.48 47.07 -26.81
C THR A 86 -17.75 46.28 -26.53
N THR A 87 -18.91 46.86 -26.86
CA THR A 87 -20.18 46.10 -26.87
C THR A 87 -20.32 45.46 -28.24
N ILE A 88 -20.43 44.13 -28.30
CA ILE A 88 -20.77 43.43 -29.54
C ILE A 88 -22.29 43.53 -29.70
N LEU A 89 -22.72 44.41 -30.61
CA LEU A 89 -24.12 44.73 -30.85
C LEU A 89 -24.60 44.07 -32.15
N GLY A 90 -25.49 43.09 -32.03
CA GLY A 90 -26.37 42.70 -33.13
C GLY A 90 -27.38 43.82 -33.41
N LEU A 91 -27.32 44.44 -34.59
CA LEU A 91 -28.21 45.55 -34.96
C LEU A 91 -29.05 45.19 -36.20
N SER A 92 -30.37 45.13 -36.02
CA SER A 92 -31.32 45.19 -37.13
C SER A 92 -31.54 46.64 -37.59
N ARG A 93 -31.89 46.83 -38.87
CA ARG A 93 -32.26 48.14 -39.45
C ARG A 93 -33.77 48.24 -39.64
N THR A 94 -34.42 49.13 -38.90
CA THR A 94 -35.79 49.56 -39.20
C THR A 94 -35.83 50.50 -40.42
N SER A 95 -36.41 50.08 -41.54
CA SER A 95 -36.61 50.94 -42.72
C SER A 95 -37.99 51.59 -42.75
N GLY A 96 -38.26 52.51 -41.82
CA GLY A 96 -39.45 53.35 -41.82
C GLY A 96 -39.25 54.62 -42.68
N VAL A 97 -40.04 54.78 -43.73
CA VAL A 97 -40.07 56.01 -44.56
C VAL A 97 -40.85 57.09 -43.81
N MET A 98 -40.25 58.26 -43.59
CA MET A 98 -41.02 59.46 -43.19
C MET A 98 -40.61 60.72 -43.97
N LYS A 99 -41.60 61.58 -44.20
CA LYS A 99 -41.51 62.74 -45.11
C LYS A 99 -40.80 63.94 -44.50
N LEU A 100 -40.26 64.75 -45.41
CA LEU A 100 -39.62 66.04 -45.21
C LEU A 100 -40.49 67.04 -44.42
N THR A 101 -39.89 67.73 -43.43
CA THR A 101 -40.27 69.10 -43.06
C THR A 101 -39.01 69.94 -42.88
N GLN A 102 -39.01 71.16 -43.43
CA GLN A 102 -37.90 72.11 -43.35
C GLN A 102 -38.05 73.02 -42.13
N SER A 103 -36.93 73.41 -41.50
CA SER A 103 -36.77 74.76 -40.95
C SER A 103 -35.28 75.14 -40.89
N HIS A 104 -35.01 76.43 -40.70
CA HIS A 104 -33.78 77.13 -41.11
C HIS A 104 -32.80 77.42 -39.95
N ASN A 105 -31.50 77.54 -40.30
CA ASN A 105 -30.49 78.44 -39.71
C ASN A 105 -30.08 78.18 -38.21
N ASP A 106 -28.88 78.54 -37.71
CA ASP A 106 -27.72 79.26 -38.26
C ASP A 106 -26.43 79.04 -37.41
N TYR A 107 -25.29 79.57 -37.90
CA TYR A 107 -24.03 79.92 -37.18
C TYR A 107 -23.07 78.85 -36.57
N SER A 108 -22.00 78.61 -37.33
CA SER A 108 -20.56 78.70 -36.98
C SER A 108 -20.02 78.53 -35.55
N GLY A 109 -18.92 77.77 -35.41
CA GLY A 109 -17.97 77.87 -34.29
C GLY A 109 -16.78 76.90 -34.41
N SER A 110 -15.61 77.41 -34.83
CA SER A 110 -14.35 76.65 -34.96
C SER A 110 -13.41 76.84 -33.76
N ILE A 111 -12.68 75.78 -33.38
CA ILE A 111 -11.36 75.65 -32.69
C ILE A 111 -11.27 74.14 -32.36
N GLU A 112 -10.43 73.27 -32.92
CA GLU A 112 -9.00 73.28 -33.28
C GLU A 112 -8.05 72.95 -32.11
N GLU A 113 -6.93 72.27 -32.44
CA GLU A 113 -5.87 71.68 -31.60
C GLU A 113 -6.19 70.35 -30.88
N ASN A 114 -5.28 69.37 -30.74
CA ASN A 114 -4.10 68.83 -31.45
C ASN A 114 -3.60 67.69 -30.52
N LEU A 115 -3.56 66.41 -30.89
CA LEU A 115 -2.56 65.69 -31.70
C LEU A 115 -1.13 65.59 -31.09
N GLY A 116 -0.65 64.35 -31.01
CA GLY A 116 0.68 63.94 -30.54
C GLY A 116 0.70 62.42 -30.37
N ASP A 117 1.02 61.53 -31.31
CA ASP A 117 1.94 61.46 -32.47
C ASP A 117 2.96 60.32 -32.22
N LEU A 118 3.21 59.48 -33.24
CA LEU A 118 4.21 58.40 -33.42
C LEU A 118 3.68 57.38 -34.46
N VAL A 119 3.80 57.55 -35.78
CA VAL A 119 4.98 57.66 -36.69
C VAL A 119 5.38 56.32 -37.35
N TYR A 120 4.93 56.16 -38.62
CA TYR A 120 5.64 55.64 -39.82
C TYR A 120 6.15 54.17 -39.89
N HIS A 121 6.18 53.48 -41.04
CA HIS A 121 6.33 53.84 -42.48
C HIS A 121 5.31 53.08 -43.38
N LYS A 122 4.81 53.48 -44.58
CA LYS A 122 5.11 54.45 -45.68
C LYS A 122 5.80 53.90 -46.95
N LYS A 123 5.00 53.67 -48.01
CA LYS A 123 5.13 54.14 -49.43
C LYS A 123 3.87 53.68 -50.22
N LYS A 124 3.01 54.54 -50.81
CA LYS A 124 3.13 55.43 -52.01
C LYS A 124 3.31 54.66 -53.33
N ASN A 125 2.57 54.88 -54.43
CA ASN A 125 1.37 55.70 -54.80
C ASN A 125 0.36 54.77 -55.56
N GLY A 126 -0.79 55.11 -56.17
CA GLY A 126 -1.59 56.33 -56.49
C GLY A 126 -2.73 55.89 -57.46
N SER A 127 -3.68 56.68 -58.00
CA SER A 127 -4.07 58.11 -57.88
C SER A 127 -5.52 58.30 -58.39
N VAL A 128 -6.24 59.34 -57.93
CA VAL A 128 -7.45 59.96 -58.56
C VAL A 128 -8.74 59.09 -58.67
N ALA A 129 -9.74 59.38 -57.83
CA ALA A 129 -11.06 59.90 -58.22
C ALA A 129 -11.97 60.07 -56.98
N GLN A 130 -12.80 61.13 -56.95
CA GLN A 130 -13.86 61.30 -55.94
C GLN A 130 -15.09 60.46 -56.32
N THR A 131 -15.71 59.79 -55.35
CA THR A 131 -17.14 59.43 -55.38
C THR A 131 -17.69 59.26 -53.96
N ASN A 132 -18.97 59.60 -53.79
CA ASN A 132 -19.66 59.59 -52.50
C ASN A 132 -19.82 58.16 -51.97
N PHE A 133 -19.42 57.91 -50.71
CA PHE A 133 -19.85 56.71 -49.98
C PHE A 133 -21.27 56.88 -49.44
N SER A 134 -22.25 56.80 -50.34
CA SER A 134 -23.61 56.40 -49.96
C SER A 134 -23.57 55.02 -49.31
N SER A 135 -24.32 54.81 -48.22
CA SER A 135 -24.28 53.55 -47.47
C SER A 135 -24.84 52.37 -48.28
N SER A 136 -23.98 51.64 -48.99
CA SER A 136 -24.29 50.32 -49.52
C SER A 136 -24.21 49.30 -48.38
N VAL A 137 -25.37 48.96 -47.83
CA VAL A 137 -25.53 47.79 -46.95
C VAL A 137 -25.08 46.55 -47.72
N ILE A 138 -24.35 45.65 -47.05
CA ILE A 138 -23.97 44.33 -47.61
C ILE A 138 -25.01 43.31 -47.12
N PRO A 139 -25.91 42.79 -47.99
CA PRO A 139 -26.77 41.67 -47.65
C PRO A 139 -25.92 40.39 -47.59
N GLY A 140 -26.14 39.54 -46.58
CA GLY A 140 -25.36 38.33 -46.34
C GLY A 140 -24.67 38.23 -44.97
N LEU A 141 -24.30 39.37 -44.34
CA LEU A 141 -23.53 39.32 -43.09
C LEU A 141 -24.32 38.73 -41.91
N TRP A 142 -25.62 38.97 -41.88
CA TRP A 142 -26.52 38.50 -40.83
C TRP A 142 -27.14 37.16 -41.17
N ASP A 143 -27.32 36.84 -42.46
CA ASP A 143 -27.74 35.53 -42.94
C ASP A 143 -26.73 34.44 -42.51
N ASP A 144 -25.42 34.75 -42.60
CA ASP A 144 -24.35 33.89 -42.09
C ASP A 144 -24.36 33.76 -40.55
N LEU A 145 -24.95 34.72 -39.82
CA LEU A 145 -25.16 34.65 -38.38
C LEU A 145 -26.41 33.84 -37.99
N HIS A 146 -27.39 33.71 -38.89
CA HIS A 146 -28.56 32.85 -38.71
C HIS A 146 -28.23 31.37 -39.01
N CYS A 147 -27.13 31.09 -39.70
CA CYS A 147 -26.62 29.74 -39.90
C CYS A 147 -26.25 29.07 -38.56
N GLN A 148 -26.77 27.86 -38.34
CA GLN A 148 -26.59 27.08 -37.11
C GLN A 148 -25.10 26.96 -36.69
N HIS A 149 -24.23 26.82 -37.69
CA HIS A 149 -22.77 26.71 -37.53
C HIS A 149 -22.08 27.95 -36.93
N VAL A 150 -22.77 29.10 -36.79
CA VAL A 150 -22.23 30.32 -36.17
C VAL A 150 -23.03 30.69 -34.91
N ALA A 151 -24.36 30.60 -34.98
CA ALA A 151 -25.25 30.96 -33.86
C ALA A 151 -25.03 30.08 -32.62
N VAL A 152 -25.03 28.75 -32.79
CA VAL A 152 -24.97 27.79 -31.67
C VAL A 152 -23.62 27.84 -30.93
N PRO A 153 -22.44 27.88 -31.59
CA PRO A 153 -21.16 28.10 -30.91
C PRO A 153 -21.09 29.40 -30.10
N PHE A 154 -21.68 30.48 -30.62
CA PHE A 154 -21.67 31.78 -29.96
C PHE A 154 -22.61 31.81 -28.73
N ALA A 155 -23.81 31.24 -28.85
CA ALA A 155 -24.75 31.10 -27.73
C ALA A 155 -24.21 30.18 -26.62
N ALA A 156 -23.57 29.07 -26.97
CA ALA A 156 -22.91 28.20 -26.00
C ALA A 156 -21.75 28.91 -25.27
N TRP A 157 -20.94 29.69 -26.00
CA TRP A 157 -19.89 30.54 -25.41
C TRP A 157 -20.47 31.62 -24.47
N ALA A 158 -21.60 32.23 -24.84
CA ALA A 158 -22.30 33.22 -24.02
C ALA A 158 -22.75 32.63 -22.67
N LEU A 159 -23.49 31.51 -22.71
CA LEU A 159 -23.96 30.80 -21.53
C LEU A 159 -22.82 30.32 -20.64
N ALA A 160 -21.73 29.82 -21.22
CA ALA A 160 -20.55 29.41 -20.47
C ALA A 160 -19.87 30.59 -19.74
N ASN A 161 -19.77 31.75 -20.38
CA ASN A 161 -19.26 32.96 -19.74
C ASN A 161 -20.17 33.41 -18.58
N TRP A 162 -21.49 33.50 -18.81
CA TRP A 162 -22.42 33.92 -17.77
C TRP A 162 -22.49 32.95 -16.59
N ALA A 163 -22.51 31.63 -16.86
CA ALA A 163 -22.48 30.59 -15.83
C ALA A 163 -21.20 30.63 -14.98
N VAL A 164 -20.04 30.95 -15.56
CA VAL A 164 -18.80 31.11 -14.78
C VAL A 164 -18.79 32.44 -14.00
N ALA A 165 -19.42 33.49 -14.51
CA ALA A 165 -19.32 34.85 -13.96
C ALA A 165 -20.02 35.09 -12.62
N SER A 166 -21.14 34.41 -12.33
CA SER A 166 -21.99 34.72 -11.17
C SER A 166 -22.95 33.60 -10.84
N ASP A 167 -23.18 33.37 -9.55
CA ASP A 167 -24.11 32.36 -9.06
C ASP A 167 -25.57 32.75 -9.35
N MET A 168 -25.87 34.05 -9.43
CA MET A 168 -27.17 34.55 -9.89
C MET A 168 -27.45 34.20 -11.36
N ASN A 169 -26.42 34.26 -12.22
CA ASN A 169 -26.57 33.83 -13.61
C ASN A 169 -26.80 32.30 -13.68
N ARG A 170 -26.16 31.50 -12.79
CA ARG A 170 -26.42 30.05 -12.73
C ARG A 170 -27.87 29.75 -12.33
N LEU A 171 -28.40 30.48 -11.34
CA LEU A 171 -29.82 30.42 -10.96
C LEU A 171 -30.72 30.69 -12.16
N HIS A 172 -30.52 31.80 -12.88
CA HIS A 172 -31.34 32.12 -14.06
C HIS A 172 -31.22 31.09 -15.19
N ILE A 173 -30.04 30.52 -15.43
CA ILE A 173 -29.88 29.41 -16.38
C ILE A 173 -30.69 28.18 -15.91
N GLN A 174 -30.65 27.86 -14.61
CA GLN A 174 -31.37 26.72 -14.04
C GLN A 174 -32.90 26.93 -13.95
N GLU A 175 -33.36 28.17 -13.82
CA GLU A 175 -34.77 28.58 -13.86
C GLU A 175 -35.37 28.49 -15.27
N LEU A 176 -34.53 28.68 -16.30
CA LEU A 176 -34.92 28.63 -17.72
C LEU A 176 -34.75 27.22 -18.33
N ASP A 177 -33.68 26.50 -18.02
CA ASP A 177 -33.39 25.11 -18.44
C ASP A 177 -33.71 24.11 -17.31
N GLN A 178 -34.97 24.12 -16.84
CA GLN A 178 -35.40 23.34 -15.66
C GLN A 178 -35.29 21.83 -15.85
N ASP A 179 -35.51 21.35 -17.07
CA ASP A 179 -35.38 19.94 -17.44
C ASP A 179 -33.97 19.59 -17.94
N GLY A 180 -33.10 20.57 -18.18
CA GLY A 180 -31.71 20.39 -18.57
C GLY A 180 -31.51 19.97 -20.03
N GLN A 181 -32.52 20.12 -20.90
CA GLN A 181 -32.43 19.72 -22.30
C GLN A 181 -31.54 20.63 -23.14
N VAL A 182 -31.38 21.90 -22.76
CA VAL A 182 -30.54 22.84 -23.51
C VAL A 182 -29.06 22.56 -23.26
N VAL A 183 -28.67 22.34 -22.00
CA VAL A 183 -27.33 21.83 -21.66
C VAL A 183 -27.08 20.47 -22.32
N MET A 184 -28.07 19.57 -22.34
CA MET A 184 -27.93 18.26 -23.01
C MET A 184 -27.69 18.41 -24.52
N SER A 185 -28.43 19.30 -25.19
CA SER A 185 -28.26 19.61 -26.61
C SER A 185 -26.86 20.15 -26.91
N ALA A 186 -26.33 21.06 -26.08
CA ALA A 186 -24.96 21.55 -26.21
C ALA A 186 -23.88 20.46 -26.00
N LEU A 187 -24.12 19.48 -25.11
CA LEU A 187 -23.21 18.34 -24.91
C LEU A 187 -23.24 17.35 -26.09
N MET A 188 -24.38 17.21 -26.75
CA MET A 188 -24.60 16.30 -27.88
C MET A 188 -24.20 16.89 -29.25
N ALA A 189 -24.15 18.22 -29.38
CA ALA A 189 -23.84 18.96 -30.61
C ALA A 189 -22.55 18.47 -31.33
N PRO A 190 -22.51 18.44 -32.68
CA PRO A 190 -21.34 17.92 -33.40
C PRO A 190 -20.09 18.81 -33.30
N GLU A 191 -20.23 20.11 -33.05
CA GLU A 191 -19.14 21.08 -33.00
C GLU A 191 -18.28 20.96 -31.72
N ARG A 192 -16.95 20.89 -31.88
CA ARG A 192 -15.97 20.88 -30.77
C ARG A 192 -16.19 22.03 -29.78
N SER A 193 -16.37 23.25 -30.29
CA SER A 193 -16.54 24.47 -29.49
C SER A 193 -17.84 24.43 -28.68
N VAL A 194 -18.95 23.97 -29.25
CA VAL A 194 -20.23 23.83 -28.54
C VAL A 194 -20.08 22.80 -27.42
N LYS A 195 -19.50 21.62 -27.68
CA LYS A 195 -19.24 20.61 -26.64
C LYS A 195 -18.35 21.12 -25.51
N TRP A 196 -17.33 21.90 -25.82
CA TRP A 196 -16.41 22.46 -24.84
C TRP A 196 -17.14 23.45 -23.91
N HIS A 197 -17.93 24.37 -24.48
CA HIS A 197 -18.71 25.34 -23.72
C HIS A 197 -19.88 24.70 -22.98
N GLY A 198 -20.60 23.75 -23.57
CA GLY A 198 -21.65 22.97 -22.90
C GLY A 198 -21.10 22.17 -21.71
N SER A 199 -19.90 21.60 -21.84
CA SER A 199 -19.18 20.96 -20.72
C SER A 199 -18.82 21.98 -19.63
N LEU A 200 -18.47 23.21 -20.00
CA LEU A 200 -18.17 24.30 -19.06
C LEU A 200 -19.44 24.81 -18.34
N VAL A 201 -20.58 24.90 -19.02
CA VAL A 201 -21.89 25.20 -18.40
C VAL A 201 -22.28 24.08 -17.44
N ALA A 202 -22.29 22.82 -17.89
CA ALA A 202 -22.60 21.66 -17.03
C ALA A 202 -21.72 21.62 -15.78
N ARG A 203 -20.40 21.84 -15.91
CA ARG A 203 -19.48 21.96 -14.77
C ARG A 203 -19.85 23.10 -13.82
N SER A 204 -20.26 24.25 -14.38
CA SER A 204 -20.56 25.46 -13.63
C SER A 204 -21.88 25.37 -12.86
N LEU A 205 -22.89 24.67 -13.40
CA LEU A 205 -24.15 24.37 -12.72
C LEU A 205 -23.96 23.27 -11.67
N LEU A 206 -23.31 22.16 -12.03
CA LEU A 206 -23.03 21.06 -11.10
C LEU A 206 -22.09 21.47 -9.96
N GLY A 207 -21.24 22.47 -10.16
CA GLY A 207 -20.36 23.02 -9.11
C GLY A 207 -21.08 23.84 -8.05
N ASP A 208 -22.29 24.35 -8.31
CA ASP A 208 -23.07 25.14 -7.35
C ASP A 208 -24.00 24.24 -6.53
N TYR A 209 -23.61 24.01 -5.27
CA TYR A 209 -24.34 23.17 -4.33
C TYR A 209 -25.69 23.76 -3.87
N ASN A 210 -25.97 25.04 -4.17
CA ASN A 210 -27.26 25.66 -3.86
C ASN A 210 -28.34 25.34 -4.91
N LEU A 211 -27.95 24.92 -6.10
CA LEU A 211 -28.88 24.57 -7.18
C LEU A 211 -29.45 23.15 -7.00
N PRO A 212 -30.76 22.94 -7.28
CA PRO A 212 -31.34 21.62 -7.35
C PRO A 212 -30.73 20.81 -8.51
N LEU A 213 -30.69 19.48 -8.36
CA LEU A 213 -30.25 18.58 -9.41
C LEU A 213 -31.41 18.29 -10.37
N THR A 214 -31.18 18.49 -11.67
CA THR A 214 -32.13 18.07 -12.71
C THR A 214 -32.10 16.54 -12.89
N ASP A 215 -33.21 15.96 -13.32
CA ASP A 215 -33.27 14.51 -13.60
C ASP A 215 -32.35 14.12 -14.77
N SER A 216 -32.08 15.04 -15.70
CA SER A 216 -31.22 14.85 -16.86
C SER A 216 -29.72 14.73 -16.56
N VAL A 217 -29.27 14.93 -15.30
CA VAL A 217 -27.85 14.79 -14.93
C VAL A 217 -27.28 13.40 -15.23
N SER A 218 -28.10 12.33 -15.20
CA SER A 218 -27.66 10.99 -15.63
C SER A 218 -27.35 10.92 -17.12
N ASP A 219 -28.12 11.63 -17.95
CA ASP A 219 -27.96 11.65 -19.39
C ASP A 219 -26.82 12.59 -19.80
N TRP A 220 -26.68 13.72 -19.11
CA TRP A 220 -25.49 14.57 -19.17
C TRP A 220 -24.22 13.76 -18.88
N SER A 221 -24.21 12.93 -17.82
CA SER A 221 -23.06 12.10 -17.46
C SER A 221 -22.69 11.10 -18.58
N SER A 222 -23.70 10.53 -19.25
CA SER A 222 -23.51 9.60 -20.38
C SER A 222 -22.96 10.31 -21.62
N SER A 223 -23.43 11.53 -21.91
CA SER A 223 -22.97 12.37 -23.01
C SER A 223 -21.55 12.89 -22.77
N LEU A 224 -21.26 13.37 -21.55
CA LEU A 224 -19.92 13.78 -21.11
C LEU A 224 -18.93 12.62 -21.25
N LEU A 225 -19.27 11.41 -20.79
CA LEU A 225 -18.41 10.23 -20.93
C LEU A 225 -18.15 9.85 -22.40
N SER A 226 -19.16 9.98 -23.27
CA SER A 226 -19.00 9.80 -24.72
C SER A 226 -18.04 10.84 -25.32
N THR A 227 -18.17 12.10 -24.89
CA THR A 227 -17.30 13.20 -25.31
C THR A 227 -15.86 13.03 -24.80
N ILE A 228 -15.65 12.61 -23.55
CA ILE A 228 -14.33 12.27 -23.00
C ILE A 228 -13.67 11.13 -23.79
N PHE A 229 -14.43 10.07 -24.09
CA PHE A 229 -13.96 8.95 -24.89
C PHE A 229 -13.52 9.39 -26.30
N GLN A 230 -14.36 10.14 -27.01
CA GLN A 230 -14.05 10.61 -28.36
C GLN A 230 -12.91 11.65 -28.38
N ALA A 231 -12.86 12.57 -27.41
CA ALA A 231 -11.76 13.50 -27.25
C ALA A 231 -10.43 12.78 -26.99
N SER A 232 -10.44 11.74 -26.13
CA SER A 232 -9.25 10.91 -25.87
C SER A 232 -8.78 10.12 -27.11
N LYS A 233 -9.69 9.75 -28.02
CA LYS A 233 -9.39 9.09 -29.30
C LYS A 233 -8.77 10.04 -30.32
N ASN A 234 -9.14 11.32 -30.27
CA ASN A 234 -8.67 12.37 -31.17
C ASN A 234 -7.49 13.18 -30.58
N GLU A 235 -6.95 12.78 -29.43
CA GLU A 235 -5.91 13.47 -28.66
C GLU A 235 -6.25 14.92 -28.20
N ASP A 236 -7.53 15.30 -28.16
CA ASP A 236 -8.00 16.62 -27.69
C ASP A 236 -8.10 16.66 -26.15
N MET A 237 -6.96 16.93 -25.52
CA MET A 237 -6.84 16.92 -24.05
C MET A 237 -7.56 18.08 -23.37
N SER A 238 -7.79 19.20 -24.07
CA SER A 238 -8.50 20.35 -23.51
C SER A 238 -10.00 20.07 -23.32
N LEU A 239 -10.66 19.53 -24.36
CA LEU A 239 -12.05 19.09 -24.31
C LEU A 239 -12.20 17.92 -23.33
N ALA A 240 -11.29 16.94 -23.36
CA ALA A 240 -11.31 15.82 -22.42
C ALA A 240 -11.22 16.30 -20.96
N ARG A 241 -10.39 17.31 -20.65
CA ARG A 241 -10.23 17.86 -19.29
C ARG A 241 -11.50 18.57 -18.82
N VAL A 242 -12.10 19.44 -19.64
CA VAL A 242 -13.33 20.16 -19.23
C VAL A 242 -14.49 19.19 -19.06
N ALA A 243 -14.72 18.29 -20.02
CA ALA A 243 -15.76 17.28 -19.94
C ALA A 243 -15.56 16.33 -18.73
N LEU A 244 -14.33 15.89 -18.44
CA LEU A 244 -14.02 15.05 -17.28
C LEU A 244 -14.25 15.77 -15.94
N SER A 245 -14.00 17.08 -15.88
CA SER A 245 -14.30 17.87 -14.68
C SER A 245 -15.81 18.05 -14.44
N ALA A 246 -16.62 18.21 -15.50
CA ALA A 246 -18.08 18.19 -15.39
C ALA A 246 -18.61 16.79 -15.00
N PHE A 247 -18.03 15.74 -15.59
CA PHE A 247 -18.38 14.35 -15.34
C PHE A 247 -18.12 13.94 -13.89
N LEU A 248 -16.98 14.32 -13.32
CA LEU A 248 -16.66 14.08 -11.91
C LEU A 248 -17.72 14.68 -10.98
N LEU A 249 -18.14 15.92 -11.22
CA LEU A 249 -19.19 16.57 -10.43
C LEU A 249 -20.57 15.90 -10.60
N SER A 250 -20.90 15.40 -11.80
CA SER A 250 -22.16 14.65 -12.01
C SER A 250 -22.19 13.34 -11.22
N ILE A 251 -21.04 12.66 -11.10
CA ILE A 251 -20.88 11.44 -10.30
C ILE A 251 -20.86 11.75 -8.81
N GLU A 252 -20.23 12.85 -8.39
CA GLU A 252 -20.18 13.28 -6.98
C GLU A 252 -21.56 13.68 -6.44
N ARG A 253 -22.42 14.30 -7.27
CA ARG A 253 -23.73 14.81 -6.83
C ARG A 253 -24.94 13.91 -7.12
N SER A 254 -24.87 12.97 -8.06
CA SER A 254 -26.06 12.21 -8.50
C SER A 254 -25.89 10.69 -8.46
N ASP A 255 -26.61 10.04 -7.54
CA ASP A 255 -26.70 8.57 -7.46
C ASP A 255 -27.31 7.94 -8.72
N LYS A 256 -28.18 8.68 -9.44
CA LYS A 256 -28.72 8.24 -10.74
C LYS A 256 -27.60 8.16 -11.78
N ALA A 257 -26.73 9.16 -11.85
CA ALA A 257 -25.57 9.17 -12.74
C ALA A 257 -24.58 8.05 -12.39
N GLN A 258 -24.31 7.83 -11.10
CA GLN A 258 -23.47 6.71 -10.64
C GLN A 258 -23.99 5.35 -11.14
N LYS A 259 -25.29 5.07 -10.99
CA LYS A 259 -25.92 3.82 -11.46
C LYS A 259 -25.78 3.63 -12.97
N VAL A 260 -26.14 4.66 -13.75
CA VAL A 260 -26.07 4.59 -15.23
C VAL A 260 -24.63 4.37 -15.72
N VAL A 261 -23.64 5.00 -15.09
CA VAL A 261 -22.22 4.81 -15.45
C VAL A 261 -21.69 3.45 -14.99
N MET A 262 -22.13 2.93 -13.85
CA MET A 262 -21.79 1.58 -13.40
C MET A 262 -22.34 0.50 -14.35
N GLU A 263 -23.56 0.66 -14.85
CA GLU A 263 -24.20 -0.28 -15.77
C GLU A 263 -23.65 -0.21 -17.21
N LYS A 264 -23.38 0.99 -17.74
CA LYS A 264 -23.15 1.21 -19.19
C LYS A 264 -21.91 2.04 -19.53
N GLY A 265 -21.25 2.66 -18.55
CA GLY A 265 -20.14 3.59 -18.76
C GLY A 265 -18.74 3.01 -18.59
N LEU A 266 -18.57 1.96 -17.77
CA LEU A 266 -17.25 1.47 -17.33
C LEU A 266 -16.28 1.15 -18.48
N GLU A 267 -16.75 0.57 -19.58
CA GLU A 267 -15.92 0.24 -20.75
C GLU A 267 -15.32 1.50 -21.40
N ARG A 268 -16.18 2.49 -21.72
CA ARG A 268 -15.75 3.77 -22.30
C ARG A 268 -14.78 4.51 -21.38
N MET A 269 -15.05 4.49 -20.07
CA MET A 269 -14.19 5.10 -19.05
C MET A 269 -12.81 4.43 -19.01
N ARG A 270 -12.76 3.10 -18.98
CA ARG A 270 -11.51 2.31 -19.00
C ARG A 270 -10.69 2.59 -20.25
N GLU A 271 -11.33 2.62 -21.41
CA GLU A 271 -10.68 2.76 -22.72
C GLU A 271 -10.22 4.22 -22.98
N ALA A 272 -10.92 5.22 -22.42
CA ALA A 272 -10.44 6.61 -22.35
C ALA A 272 -9.26 6.77 -21.37
N THR A 273 -9.31 6.09 -20.22
CA THR A 273 -8.24 6.07 -19.21
C THR A 273 -6.93 5.51 -19.79
N LYS A 274 -7.00 4.44 -20.59
CA LYS A 274 -5.82 3.87 -21.29
C LYS A 274 -5.14 4.87 -22.23
N ARG A 275 -5.91 5.64 -23.02
CA ARG A 275 -5.37 6.64 -23.97
C ARG A 275 -4.73 7.82 -23.27
N THR A 276 -5.32 8.27 -22.17
CA THR A 276 -4.87 9.46 -21.42
C THR A 276 -3.75 9.20 -20.42
N ARG A 277 -3.10 8.01 -20.44
CA ARG A 277 -2.05 7.58 -19.49
C ARG A 277 -0.89 8.57 -19.28
N LYS A 278 -0.61 9.46 -20.25
CA LYS A 278 0.44 10.49 -20.16
C LYS A 278 0.03 11.74 -19.33
N HIS A 279 -1.26 11.95 -19.07
CA HIS A 279 -1.81 13.18 -18.50
C HIS A 279 -2.28 12.97 -17.06
N VAL A 280 -1.44 13.38 -16.09
CA VAL A 280 -1.66 13.10 -14.66
C VAL A 280 -3.00 13.65 -14.16
N ASP A 281 -3.38 14.89 -14.51
CA ASP A 281 -4.66 15.50 -14.09
C ASP A 281 -5.89 14.67 -14.49
N LEU A 282 -5.84 14.07 -15.69
CA LEU A 282 -6.93 13.24 -16.21
C LEU A 282 -6.95 11.89 -15.47
N GLN A 283 -5.80 11.27 -15.26
CA GLN A 283 -5.69 10.02 -14.51
C GLN A 283 -6.15 10.17 -13.05
N GLU A 284 -5.84 11.30 -12.39
CA GLU A 284 -6.33 11.60 -11.05
C GLU A 284 -7.85 11.78 -11.02
N SER A 285 -8.41 12.46 -12.01
CA SER A 285 -9.86 12.64 -12.12
C SER A 285 -10.57 11.31 -12.38
N PHE A 286 -10.05 10.44 -13.25
CA PHE A 286 -10.56 9.08 -13.44
C PHE A 286 -10.44 8.20 -12.18
N ALA A 287 -9.35 8.31 -11.43
CA ALA A 287 -9.16 7.57 -10.18
C ALA A 287 -10.20 7.98 -9.12
N LYS A 288 -10.48 9.28 -9.00
CA LYS A 288 -11.54 9.81 -8.11
C LYS A 288 -12.94 9.36 -8.54
N VAL A 289 -13.28 9.45 -9.82
CA VAL A 289 -14.56 8.92 -10.35
C VAL A 289 -14.73 7.44 -10.00
N LEU A 290 -13.71 6.61 -10.24
CA LEU A 290 -13.78 5.19 -9.96
C LEU A 290 -13.85 4.89 -8.45
N GLU A 291 -13.19 5.68 -7.59
CA GLU A 291 -13.28 5.53 -6.13
C GLU A 291 -14.70 5.86 -5.60
N LEU A 292 -15.34 6.89 -6.16
CA LEU A 292 -16.74 7.27 -5.88
C LEU A 292 -17.72 6.18 -6.34
N LEU A 293 -17.57 5.70 -7.58
CA LEU A 293 -18.39 4.60 -8.13
C LEU A 293 -18.25 3.30 -7.34
N CYS A 294 -17.07 3.02 -6.76
CA CYS A 294 -16.86 1.84 -5.93
C CYS A 294 -17.19 2.07 -4.44
N SER A 295 -17.90 3.16 -4.08
CA SER A 295 -18.25 3.49 -2.69
C SER A 295 -19.29 2.51 -2.11
N LYS A 296 -19.62 2.64 -0.82
CA LYS A 296 -20.18 1.54 0.03
C LYS A 296 -21.44 0.82 -0.47
N GLU A 297 -22.19 1.37 -1.42
CA GLU A 297 -23.42 0.78 -1.95
C GLU A 297 -23.26 0.13 -3.33
N MET A 298 -22.15 0.40 -4.04
CA MET A 298 -21.93 -0.06 -5.42
C MET A 298 -20.57 -0.75 -5.58
N HIS A 299 -20.59 -1.90 -6.26
CA HIS A 299 -19.43 -2.77 -6.43
C HIS A 299 -19.22 -3.06 -7.91
N LEU A 300 -17.97 -3.02 -8.37
CA LEU A 300 -17.60 -3.54 -9.70
C LEU A 300 -17.87 -5.04 -9.74
N SER A 301 -18.39 -5.57 -10.85
CA SER A 301 -18.49 -7.02 -11.06
C SER A 301 -17.10 -7.69 -11.03
N LEU A 302 -17.02 -9.01 -10.85
CA LEU A 302 -15.75 -9.75 -10.88
C LEU A 302 -14.98 -9.50 -12.18
N GLU A 303 -15.67 -9.56 -13.31
CA GLU A 303 -15.09 -9.31 -14.63
C GLU A 303 -14.62 -7.87 -14.79
N GLU A 304 -15.38 -6.90 -14.29
CA GLU A 304 -15.00 -5.49 -14.34
C GLU A 304 -13.81 -5.19 -13.42
N GLY A 305 -13.75 -5.77 -12.22
CA GLY A 305 -12.58 -5.71 -11.34
C GLY A 305 -11.35 -6.35 -11.97
N GLN A 306 -11.51 -7.46 -12.69
CA GLN A 306 -10.45 -8.10 -13.47
C GLN A 306 -9.96 -7.19 -14.62
N LYS A 307 -10.86 -6.62 -15.43
CA LYS A 307 -10.51 -5.68 -16.51
C LYS A 307 -9.85 -4.39 -15.98
N TRP A 308 -10.35 -3.84 -14.87
CA TRP A 308 -9.77 -2.65 -14.22
C TRP A 308 -8.41 -2.90 -13.56
N SER A 309 -8.09 -4.13 -13.13
CA SER A 309 -6.80 -4.46 -12.52
C SER A 309 -5.59 -4.09 -13.40
N ALA A 310 -5.75 -4.14 -14.73
CA ALA A 310 -4.75 -3.74 -15.72
C ALA A 310 -4.47 -2.22 -15.80
N ILE A 311 -5.29 -1.40 -15.12
CA ILE A 311 -5.08 0.04 -14.95
C ILE A 311 -4.70 0.35 -13.51
N LEU A 312 -5.43 -0.22 -12.53
CA LEU A 312 -5.21 -0.01 -11.10
C LEU A 312 -3.79 -0.38 -10.68
N LEU A 313 -3.22 -1.47 -11.19
CA LEU A 313 -1.85 -1.87 -10.84
C LEU A 313 -0.80 -0.91 -11.44
N PRO A 314 -0.82 -0.55 -12.73
CA PRO A 314 0.02 0.54 -13.26
C PRO A 314 -0.14 1.88 -12.53
N TRP A 315 -1.33 2.24 -12.04
CA TRP A 315 -1.52 3.42 -11.20
C TRP A 315 -0.75 3.34 -9.89
N ILE A 316 -0.56 2.16 -9.30
CA ILE A 316 0.22 1.99 -8.08
C ILE A 316 1.73 2.12 -8.32
N PHE A 317 2.25 1.57 -9.42
CA PHE A 317 3.71 1.52 -9.69
C PHE A 317 4.24 2.64 -10.59
N GLY A 318 3.38 3.39 -11.27
CA GLY A 318 3.77 4.38 -12.27
C GLY A 318 4.65 5.53 -11.74
N HIS A 319 5.75 5.83 -12.43
CA HIS A 319 6.61 6.98 -12.10
C HIS A 319 5.92 8.35 -12.17
N MET A 320 4.77 8.45 -12.85
CA MET A 320 3.96 9.67 -12.96
C MET A 320 2.72 9.66 -12.04
N SER A 321 2.57 8.66 -11.17
CA SER A 321 1.41 8.53 -10.29
C SER A 321 1.52 9.43 -9.06
N SER A 322 0.57 10.35 -8.92
CA SER A 322 0.37 11.12 -7.68
C SER A 322 0.03 10.21 -6.49
N GLU A 323 0.18 10.74 -5.29
CA GLU A 323 -0.20 10.04 -4.05
C GLU A 323 -1.71 9.73 -4.02
N SER A 324 -2.55 10.66 -4.51
CA SER A 324 -4.00 10.47 -4.63
C SER A 324 -4.39 9.33 -5.58
N ILE A 325 -3.77 9.25 -6.77
CA ILE A 325 -3.98 8.13 -7.71
C ILE A 325 -3.64 6.79 -7.04
N ARG A 326 -2.53 6.74 -6.29
CA ARG A 326 -2.06 5.53 -5.61
C ARG A 326 -3.00 5.08 -4.49
N ASP A 327 -3.48 6.00 -3.68
CA ASP A 327 -4.43 5.75 -2.60
C ASP A 327 -5.78 5.25 -3.15
N SER A 328 -6.37 5.97 -4.13
CA SER A 328 -7.60 5.54 -4.82
C SER A 328 -7.45 4.13 -5.41
N ALA A 329 -6.37 3.87 -6.16
CA ALA A 329 -6.11 2.55 -6.76
C ALA A 329 -5.97 1.43 -5.71
N THR A 330 -5.27 1.71 -4.62
CA THR A 330 -5.07 0.77 -3.49
C THR A 330 -6.39 0.45 -2.79
N LYS A 331 -7.24 1.46 -2.55
CA LYS A 331 -8.59 1.28 -1.98
C LYS A 331 -9.49 0.45 -2.89
N ILE A 332 -9.54 0.76 -4.18
CA ILE A 332 -10.38 0.05 -5.16
C ILE A 332 -9.94 -1.42 -5.27
N LEU A 333 -8.64 -1.69 -5.39
CA LEU A 333 -8.13 -3.07 -5.37
C LEU A 333 -8.47 -3.77 -4.06
N SER A 334 -8.31 -3.11 -2.90
CA SER A 334 -8.68 -3.70 -1.61
C SER A 334 -10.16 -4.10 -1.56
N ARG A 335 -11.07 -3.28 -2.09
CA ARG A 335 -12.51 -3.61 -2.22
C ARG A 335 -12.73 -4.81 -3.14
N ILE A 336 -12.17 -4.80 -4.36
CA ILE A 336 -12.25 -5.93 -5.32
C ILE A 336 -11.79 -7.24 -4.66
N LEU A 337 -10.71 -7.21 -3.86
CA LEU A 337 -10.31 -8.39 -3.11
C LEU A 337 -11.39 -8.77 -2.08
N GLU A 338 -11.82 -7.84 -1.22
CA GLU A 338 -12.82 -8.08 -0.16
C GLU A 338 -14.12 -8.68 -0.68
N ASP A 339 -14.65 -8.17 -1.80
CA ASP A 339 -15.89 -8.62 -2.42
C ASP A 339 -15.77 -10.03 -3.01
N TYR A 340 -14.66 -10.32 -3.73
CA TYR A 340 -14.54 -11.54 -4.55
C TYR A 340 -13.75 -12.70 -3.93
N GLY A 341 -13.26 -12.55 -2.70
CA GLY A 341 -12.77 -13.72 -1.96
C GLY A 341 -11.65 -14.47 -2.72
N PRO A 342 -11.74 -15.80 -2.84
CA PRO A 342 -10.81 -16.63 -3.61
C PRO A 342 -10.71 -16.32 -5.11
N TYR A 343 -11.75 -15.81 -5.74
CA TYR A 343 -11.74 -15.52 -7.19
C TYR A 343 -10.81 -14.35 -7.55
N SER A 344 -10.50 -13.51 -6.56
CA SER A 344 -9.56 -12.39 -6.66
C SER A 344 -8.08 -12.79 -6.49
N VAL A 345 -7.78 -14.07 -6.21
CA VAL A 345 -6.40 -14.55 -5.98
C VAL A 345 -5.43 -14.18 -7.11
N PRO A 346 -5.75 -14.32 -8.42
CA PRO A 346 -4.85 -13.89 -9.50
C PRO A 346 -4.48 -12.41 -9.43
N ILE A 347 -5.41 -11.53 -9.02
CA ILE A 347 -5.17 -10.09 -8.87
C ILE A 347 -4.23 -9.84 -7.68
N SER A 348 -4.50 -10.44 -6.52
CA SER A 348 -3.66 -10.27 -5.31
C SER A 348 -2.25 -10.84 -5.48
N GLN A 349 -2.09 -11.94 -6.22
CA GLN A 349 -0.79 -12.50 -6.58
C GLN A 349 -0.08 -11.69 -7.66
N GLY A 350 -0.82 -11.16 -8.64
CA GLY A 350 -0.29 -10.23 -9.64
C GLY A 350 0.28 -8.97 -8.98
N TRP A 351 -0.47 -8.39 -8.04
CA TRP A 351 -0.01 -7.27 -7.22
C TRP A 351 1.27 -7.62 -6.46
N LEU A 352 1.31 -8.74 -5.73
CA LEU A 352 2.52 -9.20 -5.03
C LEU A 352 3.72 -9.44 -5.97
N ALA A 353 3.48 -9.97 -7.17
CA ALA A 353 4.52 -10.19 -8.17
C ALA A 353 5.10 -8.87 -8.70
N MET A 354 4.25 -7.86 -8.94
CA MET A 354 4.68 -6.53 -9.35
C MET A 354 5.45 -5.81 -8.24
N ILE A 355 5.01 -5.89 -6.97
CA ILE A 355 5.76 -5.38 -5.81
C ILE A 355 7.17 -5.98 -5.79
N LEU A 356 7.28 -7.32 -5.85
CA LEU A 356 8.57 -8.00 -5.80
C LEU A 356 9.45 -7.65 -7.01
N ASN A 357 8.86 -7.49 -8.20
CA ASN A 357 9.58 -7.06 -9.39
C ASN A 357 10.12 -5.61 -9.24
N GLU A 358 9.33 -4.67 -8.70
CA GLU A 358 9.79 -3.28 -8.54
C GLU A 358 10.84 -3.08 -7.44
N VAL A 359 10.84 -3.91 -6.39
CA VAL A 359 11.97 -3.98 -5.45
C VAL A 359 13.26 -4.38 -6.20
N LEU A 360 13.17 -5.39 -7.07
CA LEU A 360 14.33 -5.92 -7.82
C LEU A 360 14.83 -4.99 -8.95
N THR A 361 13.99 -4.12 -9.51
CA THR A 361 14.40 -3.09 -10.48
C THR A 361 14.90 -1.83 -9.80
N SER A 362 14.32 -1.42 -8.66
CA SER A 362 14.80 -0.31 -7.85
C SER A 362 16.25 -0.48 -7.42
N ASP A 363 16.63 -1.66 -6.92
CA ASP A 363 17.97 -1.92 -6.39
C ASP A 363 19.04 -2.00 -7.51
N LYS A 364 18.68 -2.46 -8.72
CA LYS A 364 19.56 -2.39 -9.89
C LYS A 364 19.99 -0.96 -10.24
N ARG A 365 19.17 0.06 -9.94
CA ARG A 365 19.50 1.47 -10.18
C ARG A 365 20.46 2.06 -9.14
N LEU A 366 20.53 1.50 -7.93
CA LEU A 366 21.35 2.02 -6.82
C LEU A 366 22.83 1.59 -6.87
N LYS A 367 23.19 0.60 -7.69
CA LYS A 367 24.58 0.15 -7.87
C LYS A 367 25.51 1.15 -8.59
N GLY A 368 25.02 2.34 -8.91
CA GLY A 368 25.78 3.40 -9.59
C GLY A 368 26.45 4.43 -8.67
N THR A 369 26.18 4.44 -7.36
CA THR A 369 26.70 5.43 -6.41
C THR A 369 27.49 4.81 -5.27
N ALA A 370 28.50 5.54 -4.78
CA ALA A 370 29.62 5.01 -4.02
C ALA A 370 29.23 4.22 -2.75
N GLN A 371 29.70 2.98 -2.67
CA GLN A 371 29.41 2.07 -1.57
C GLN A 371 30.25 2.39 -0.33
N VAL A 372 29.60 2.90 0.72
CA VAL A 372 30.19 3.03 2.06
C VAL A 372 30.57 1.64 2.58
N GLN A 373 31.66 1.57 3.37
CA GLN A 373 32.30 0.34 3.86
C GLN A 373 31.28 -0.62 4.50
N SER A 374 30.85 -1.62 3.73
CA SER A 374 30.01 -2.74 4.15
C SER A 374 30.71 -4.04 3.77
N ASP A 375 30.78 -4.97 4.70
CA ASP A 375 31.63 -6.15 4.55
C ASP A 375 31.23 -7.07 3.38
N LYS A 376 32.23 -7.75 2.84
CA LYS A 376 32.10 -8.64 1.67
C LYS A 376 31.12 -9.80 1.88
N VAL A 377 30.78 -10.14 3.12
CA VAL A 377 29.89 -11.28 3.43
C VAL A 377 28.42 -10.84 3.47
N LYS A 378 28.09 -9.73 4.14
CA LYS A 378 26.73 -9.17 4.12
C LYS A 378 26.28 -8.86 2.68
N THR A 379 27.12 -8.18 1.91
CA THR A 379 26.87 -7.89 0.48
C THR A 379 26.65 -9.14 -0.39
N GLN A 380 27.35 -10.25 -0.11
CA GLN A 380 27.11 -11.54 -0.78
C GLN A 380 25.77 -12.19 -0.37
N ILE A 381 25.39 -12.10 0.91
CA ILE A 381 24.10 -12.59 1.39
C ILE A 381 22.96 -11.80 0.75
N ASP A 382 23.07 -10.48 0.68
CA ASP A 382 22.05 -9.61 0.10
C ASP A 382 21.93 -9.87 -1.41
N GLN A 383 23.05 -10.01 -2.12
CA GLN A 383 23.07 -10.46 -3.52
C GLN A 383 22.42 -11.85 -3.70
N SER A 384 22.64 -12.80 -2.79
CA SER A 384 22.01 -14.12 -2.82
C SER A 384 20.49 -14.06 -2.58
N ASN A 385 20.05 -13.23 -1.62
CA ASN A 385 18.63 -12.99 -1.35
C ASN A 385 17.95 -12.39 -2.60
N LEU A 386 18.58 -11.41 -3.27
CA LEU A 386 18.09 -10.78 -4.50
C LEU A 386 17.99 -11.75 -5.68
N VAL A 387 18.97 -12.62 -5.88
CA VAL A 387 18.92 -13.67 -6.92
C VAL A 387 17.79 -14.66 -6.64
N SER A 388 17.62 -15.08 -5.38
CA SER A 388 16.52 -15.97 -4.98
C SER A 388 15.15 -15.29 -5.16
N ALA A 389 15.03 -14.01 -4.77
CA ALA A 389 13.85 -13.20 -4.98
C ALA A 389 13.49 -13.07 -6.47
N GLY A 390 14.46 -12.92 -7.37
CA GLY A 390 14.23 -12.92 -8.82
C GLY A 390 13.69 -14.27 -9.35
N GLN A 391 14.19 -15.40 -8.84
CA GLN A 391 13.63 -16.72 -9.16
C GLN A 391 12.19 -16.89 -8.63
N ILE A 392 11.90 -16.31 -7.46
CA ILE A 392 10.59 -16.37 -6.81
C ILE A 392 9.58 -15.43 -7.50
N ALA A 393 10.01 -14.28 -8.00
CA ALA A 393 9.19 -13.41 -8.85
C ALA A 393 8.71 -14.15 -10.11
N ASN A 394 9.61 -14.88 -10.78
CA ASN A 394 9.23 -15.73 -11.91
C ASN A 394 8.25 -16.86 -11.51
N GLN A 395 8.38 -17.44 -10.30
CA GLN A 395 7.42 -18.44 -9.81
C GLN A 395 6.03 -17.83 -9.55
N LEU A 396 5.96 -16.61 -9.00
CA LEU A 396 4.70 -15.87 -8.85
C LEU A 396 4.06 -15.54 -10.20
N VAL A 397 4.84 -15.03 -11.16
CA VAL A 397 4.37 -14.73 -12.52
C VAL A 397 3.77 -15.98 -13.18
N ASN A 398 4.46 -17.12 -13.10
CA ASN A 398 3.95 -18.40 -13.60
C ASN A 398 2.65 -18.82 -12.90
N ALA A 399 2.54 -18.64 -11.58
CA ALA A 399 1.32 -18.98 -10.83
C ALA A 399 0.12 -18.11 -11.24
N VAL A 400 0.31 -16.79 -11.41
CA VAL A 400 -0.72 -15.85 -11.87
C VAL A 400 -1.21 -16.21 -13.27
N VAL A 401 -0.29 -16.40 -14.22
CA VAL A 401 -0.63 -16.75 -15.62
C VAL A 401 -1.36 -18.10 -15.69
N ASN A 402 -0.94 -19.11 -14.92
CA ASN A 402 -1.59 -20.42 -14.90
C ASN A 402 -2.97 -20.40 -14.23
N LEU A 403 -3.15 -19.69 -13.12
CA LEU A 403 -4.48 -19.53 -12.48
C LEU A 403 -5.46 -18.81 -13.41
N ALA A 404 -5.02 -17.72 -14.05
CA ALA A 404 -5.85 -17.03 -15.03
C ALA A 404 -6.14 -17.91 -16.25
N GLY A 405 -5.16 -18.69 -16.74
CA GLY A 405 -5.35 -19.69 -17.80
C GLY A 405 -6.39 -20.77 -17.46
N LYS A 406 -6.51 -21.19 -16.19
CA LYS A 406 -7.62 -22.06 -15.76
C LYS A 406 -8.98 -21.38 -15.88
N GLN A 407 -9.07 -20.10 -15.50
CA GLN A 407 -10.30 -19.32 -15.60
C GLN A 407 -10.74 -19.17 -17.09
N MET A 408 -9.79 -19.03 -18.02
CA MET A 408 -10.08 -19.05 -19.47
C MET A 408 -10.73 -20.37 -19.93
N LEU A 409 -10.25 -21.51 -19.44
CA LEU A 409 -10.73 -22.84 -19.86
C LEU A 409 -12.11 -23.22 -19.31
N ILE A 410 -12.68 -22.41 -18.39
CA ILE A 410 -14.01 -22.66 -17.82
C ILE A 410 -15.12 -22.02 -18.68
N ASN A 411 -14.84 -20.91 -19.37
CA ASN A 411 -15.74 -20.24 -20.31
C ASN A 411 -15.12 -20.18 -21.72
N PRO A 412 -15.12 -21.29 -22.50
CA PRO A 412 -14.58 -21.30 -23.87
C PRO A 412 -15.49 -20.63 -24.92
N ASP A 413 -16.78 -20.44 -24.62
CA ASP A 413 -17.82 -20.08 -25.61
C ASP A 413 -18.24 -18.59 -25.60
N SER A 414 -17.45 -17.69 -24.98
CA SER A 414 -17.70 -16.24 -25.06
C SER A 414 -16.83 -15.58 -26.14
N ASP A 415 -17.44 -14.88 -27.10
CA ASP A 415 -16.74 -14.06 -28.09
C ASP A 415 -15.97 -12.86 -27.46
N ASP A 416 -16.30 -12.51 -26.21
CA ASP A 416 -15.65 -11.41 -25.48
C ASP A 416 -14.20 -11.72 -25.04
N PRO A 417 -13.30 -10.73 -25.08
CA PRO A 417 -11.92 -10.92 -24.64
C PRO A 417 -11.85 -11.19 -23.14
N PHE A 418 -11.24 -12.32 -22.77
CA PHE A 418 -11.07 -12.77 -21.38
C PHE A 418 -10.60 -11.63 -20.44
N PRO A 419 -11.31 -11.35 -19.32
CA PRO A 419 -11.11 -10.14 -18.51
C PRO A 419 -9.69 -9.82 -18.05
N LEU A 420 -8.86 -10.83 -17.76
CA LEU A 420 -7.47 -10.61 -17.31
C LEU A 420 -6.46 -10.46 -18.46
N THR A 421 -6.88 -10.51 -19.73
CA THR A 421 -5.98 -10.43 -20.91
C THR A 421 -5.11 -9.18 -20.90
N ASP A 422 -5.68 -8.02 -20.55
CA ASP A 422 -4.94 -6.76 -20.45
C ASP A 422 -3.90 -6.80 -19.32
N LEU A 423 -4.23 -7.39 -18.16
CA LEU A 423 -3.32 -7.53 -17.03
C LEU A 423 -2.14 -8.43 -17.38
N LEU A 424 -2.42 -9.60 -17.96
CA LEU A 424 -1.42 -10.58 -18.35
C LEU A 424 -0.53 -10.10 -19.51
N SER A 425 -0.93 -9.02 -20.20
CA SER A 425 -0.15 -8.36 -21.25
C SER A 425 0.81 -7.29 -20.72
N LEU A 426 0.76 -6.97 -19.42
CA LEU A 426 1.74 -6.10 -18.75
C LEU A 426 3.00 -6.88 -18.36
N ASP A 427 4.13 -6.18 -18.27
CA ASP A 427 5.30 -6.72 -17.58
C ASP A 427 5.03 -6.80 -16.06
N PRO A 428 5.45 -7.87 -15.35
CA PRO A 428 6.33 -8.96 -15.82
C PRO A 428 5.61 -10.20 -16.44
N PHE A 429 4.29 -10.15 -16.68
CA PHE A 429 3.49 -11.31 -17.11
C PHE A 429 3.53 -11.59 -18.62
N ALA A 430 3.75 -10.56 -19.44
CA ALA A 430 3.58 -10.56 -20.90
C ALA A 430 4.32 -11.69 -21.64
N VAL A 431 5.54 -12.04 -21.23
CA VAL A 431 6.36 -13.08 -21.86
C VAL A 431 5.76 -14.47 -21.60
N GLN A 432 5.34 -14.72 -20.36
CA GLN A 432 4.82 -16.01 -19.93
C GLN A 432 3.41 -16.25 -20.49
N PHE A 433 2.58 -15.22 -20.55
CA PHE A 433 1.26 -15.27 -21.18
C PHE A 433 1.34 -15.57 -22.69
N LYS A 434 2.35 -15.03 -23.39
CA LYS A 434 2.61 -15.38 -24.81
C LYS A 434 3.05 -16.84 -25.00
N ASN A 435 3.72 -17.44 -24.02
CA ASN A 435 4.14 -18.84 -24.06
C ASN A 435 2.98 -19.79 -23.72
N LEU A 436 2.08 -19.41 -22.81
CA LEU A 436 0.87 -20.17 -22.48
C LEU A 436 0.02 -20.51 -23.73
N LYS A 437 -0.01 -19.61 -24.73
CA LYS A 437 -0.71 -19.82 -26.00
C LYS A 437 -0.04 -20.86 -26.95
N LYS A 438 1.08 -21.47 -26.55
CA LYS A 438 1.85 -22.44 -27.37
C LYS A 438 2.01 -23.81 -26.72
N ASP A 439 1.96 -23.90 -25.40
CA ASP A 439 2.22 -25.13 -24.64
C ASP A 439 0.94 -25.66 -23.94
N ASN A 440 0.87 -26.98 -23.72
CA ASN A 440 -0.17 -27.58 -22.89
C ASN A 440 -0.05 -27.07 -21.44
N LEU A 441 -1.17 -26.60 -20.86
CA LEU A 441 -1.19 -25.96 -19.54
C LEU A 441 -0.51 -26.81 -18.44
N PRO A 442 0.45 -26.27 -17.68
CA PRO A 442 0.92 -26.90 -16.45
C PRO A 442 -0.23 -27.00 -15.44
N LYS A 443 -0.48 -28.20 -14.89
CA LYS A 443 -1.44 -28.41 -13.80
C LYS A 443 -0.90 -27.88 -12.47
N LEU A 444 -0.84 -26.56 -12.34
CA LEU A 444 -0.46 -25.84 -11.12
C LEU A 444 -1.74 -25.63 -10.28
N ASP A 445 -1.81 -26.20 -9.08
CA ASP A 445 -3.01 -26.15 -8.22
C ASP A 445 -2.99 -24.99 -7.21
N ALA A 446 -4.09 -24.82 -6.47
CA ALA A 446 -4.23 -23.80 -5.44
C ALA A 446 -3.16 -23.90 -4.35
N ALA A 447 -2.64 -25.10 -4.06
CA ALA A 447 -1.57 -25.31 -3.09
C ALA A 447 -0.19 -24.90 -3.65
N ASP A 448 0.13 -25.25 -4.90
CA ASP A 448 1.34 -24.77 -5.60
C ASP A 448 1.33 -23.24 -5.73
N SER A 449 0.16 -22.66 -6.00
CA SER A 449 -0.06 -21.21 -6.04
C SER A 449 0.15 -20.55 -4.67
N ALA A 450 -0.42 -21.13 -3.61
CA ALA A 450 -0.18 -20.70 -2.23
C ALA A 450 1.30 -20.79 -1.81
N ILE A 451 2.03 -21.81 -2.29
CA ILE A 451 3.49 -21.94 -2.10
C ILE A 451 4.25 -20.80 -2.79
N ALA A 452 3.81 -20.35 -3.97
CA ALA A 452 4.40 -19.19 -4.63
C ALA A 452 4.20 -17.90 -3.81
N THR A 453 2.99 -17.64 -3.31
CA THR A 453 2.70 -16.51 -2.40
C THR A 453 3.53 -16.56 -1.12
N LEU A 454 3.61 -17.72 -0.47
CA LEU A 454 4.44 -17.95 0.72
C LEU A 454 5.91 -17.54 0.46
N LYS A 455 6.48 -17.99 -0.66
CA LYS A 455 7.84 -17.63 -1.07
C LYS A 455 7.96 -16.13 -1.35
N GLY A 456 7.01 -15.53 -2.07
CA GLY A 456 6.98 -14.10 -2.38
C GLY A 456 7.02 -13.20 -1.15
N VAL A 457 6.09 -13.41 -0.22
CA VAL A 457 6.03 -12.67 1.05
C VAL A 457 7.28 -12.89 1.89
N LYS A 458 7.81 -14.13 1.91
CA LYS A 458 9.08 -14.44 2.59
C LYS A 458 10.24 -13.65 1.98
N SER A 459 10.37 -13.59 0.65
CA SER A 459 11.43 -12.87 -0.05
C SER A 459 11.35 -11.36 0.16
N LEU A 460 10.17 -10.75 0.13
CA LEU A 460 10.00 -9.33 0.49
C LEU A 460 10.50 -9.06 1.92
N ALA A 461 10.15 -9.92 2.88
CA ALA A 461 10.64 -9.84 4.25
C ALA A 461 12.12 -10.23 4.43
N GLU A 462 12.81 -10.70 3.40
CA GLU A 462 14.26 -10.97 3.43
C GLU A 462 15.06 -9.85 2.73
N VAL A 463 14.52 -9.24 1.68
CA VAL A 463 15.15 -8.11 0.97
C VAL A 463 14.97 -6.79 1.72
N CYS A 464 13.80 -6.55 2.33
CA CYS A 464 13.46 -5.24 2.90
C CYS A 464 13.45 -5.21 4.44
N ALA A 465 14.14 -6.15 5.09
CA ALA A 465 14.20 -6.21 6.55
C ALA A 465 15.00 -5.03 7.18
N ASP A 466 16.08 -4.62 6.52
CA ASP A 466 17.00 -3.56 7.01
C ASP A 466 17.11 -2.35 6.05
N ASP A 467 16.27 -2.27 5.02
CA ASP A 467 16.17 -1.10 4.12
C ASP A 467 14.87 -0.33 4.33
N SER A 468 14.96 0.81 5.02
CA SER A 468 13.82 1.71 5.25
C SER A 468 13.30 2.37 3.97
N SER A 469 14.11 2.50 2.91
CA SER A 469 13.67 3.02 1.62
C SER A 469 12.75 2.03 0.91
N CYS A 470 13.13 0.74 0.84
CA CYS A 470 12.20 -0.31 0.41
C CYS A 470 10.95 -0.35 1.30
N GLN A 471 11.07 -0.32 2.63
CA GLN A 471 9.91 -0.42 3.52
C GLN A 471 8.88 0.68 3.27
N ASN A 472 9.31 1.95 3.07
CA ASN A 472 8.39 3.03 2.71
C ASN A 472 7.76 2.80 1.32
N LYS A 473 8.54 2.40 0.30
CA LYS A 473 7.99 2.03 -1.02
C LYS A 473 6.95 0.90 -0.96
N LEU A 474 7.13 -0.09 -0.08
CA LEU A 474 6.15 -1.16 0.11
C LEU A 474 4.82 -0.62 0.67
N LEU A 475 4.85 0.36 1.58
CA LEU A 475 3.65 1.03 2.08
C LEU A 475 2.97 1.82 0.96
N ASP A 476 3.73 2.62 0.21
CA ASP A 476 3.28 3.37 -0.97
C ASP A 476 2.63 2.47 -2.03
N TRP A 477 3.11 1.23 -2.19
CA TRP A 477 2.53 0.23 -3.10
C TRP A 477 1.40 -0.61 -2.50
N GLY A 478 0.88 -0.23 -1.32
CA GLY A 478 -0.30 -0.82 -0.71
C GLY A 478 -0.13 -2.23 -0.15
N ILE A 479 1.11 -2.66 0.18
CA ILE A 479 1.38 -4.02 0.71
C ILE A 479 0.52 -4.37 1.93
N VAL A 480 0.14 -3.38 2.74
CA VAL A 480 -0.67 -3.54 3.96
C VAL A 480 -2.02 -4.17 3.65
N CYS A 481 -2.67 -3.82 2.53
CA CYS A 481 -3.95 -4.41 2.10
C CYS A 481 -3.80 -5.91 1.80
N LEU A 482 -2.76 -6.29 1.06
CA LEU A 482 -2.43 -7.69 0.78
C LEU A 482 -2.14 -8.47 2.07
N LEU A 483 -1.26 -7.96 2.92
CA LEU A 483 -0.88 -8.64 4.16
C LEU A 483 -2.06 -8.78 5.12
N ARG A 484 -2.87 -7.73 5.28
CA ARG A 484 -4.10 -7.76 6.10
C ARG A 484 -4.99 -8.91 5.64
N ARG A 485 -5.21 -9.02 4.34
CA ARG A 485 -6.02 -10.09 3.76
C ARG A 485 -5.44 -11.47 4.03
N LEU A 486 -4.14 -11.67 3.82
CA LEU A 486 -3.44 -12.93 4.06
C LEU A 486 -3.44 -13.36 5.55
N LEU A 487 -3.62 -12.42 6.49
CA LEU A 487 -3.84 -12.72 7.91
C LEU A 487 -5.29 -13.07 8.21
N LEU A 488 -6.24 -12.27 7.71
CA LEU A 488 -7.66 -12.35 8.09
C LEU A 488 -8.48 -13.42 7.35
N ARG A 489 -8.02 -13.88 6.17
CA ARG A 489 -8.82 -14.74 5.25
C ARG A 489 -8.05 -15.98 4.81
N ASP A 490 -8.81 -17.05 4.52
CA ASP A 490 -8.32 -18.36 4.07
C ASP A 490 -8.63 -18.62 2.59
N ASP A 491 -8.31 -17.63 1.74
CA ASP A 491 -8.68 -17.66 0.33
C ASP A 491 -8.10 -18.85 -0.43
N TYR A 492 -6.86 -19.25 -0.12
CA TYR A 492 -6.22 -20.42 -0.75
C TYR A 492 -6.88 -21.73 -0.35
N GLU A 493 -7.33 -21.87 0.90
CA GLU A 493 -8.01 -23.08 1.37
C GLU A 493 -9.37 -23.24 0.71
N LYS A 494 -10.12 -22.13 0.60
CA LYS A 494 -11.37 -22.08 -0.17
C LYS A 494 -11.13 -22.36 -1.66
N LEU A 495 -10.08 -21.81 -2.27
CA LEU A 495 -9.74 -22.08 -3.66
C LEU A 495 -9.41 -23.57 -3.88
N ALA A 496 -8.64 -24.19 -2.98
CA ALA A 496 -8.35 -25.62 -3.01
C ALA A 496 -9.61 -26.48 -2.80
N ALA A 497 -10.54 -26.04 -1.95
CA ALA A 497 -11.82 -26.70 -1.75
C ALA A 497 -12.72 -26.62 -3.00
N PHE A 498 -12.72 -25.48 -3.72
CA PHE A 498 -13.42 -25.35 -5.01
C PHE A 498 -12.78 -26.26 -6.08
N GLU A 499 -11.45 -26.26 -6.22
CA GLU A 499 -10.75 -27.17 -7.14
C GLU A 499 -11.04 -28.65 -6.82
N ALA A 500 -11.15 -29.02 -5.55
CA ALA A 500 -11.52 -30.36 -5.12
C ALA A 500 -12.99 -30.72 -5.48
N TYR A 501 -13.90 -29.76 -5.30
CA TYR A 501 -15.32 -29.94 -5.67
C TYR A 501 -15.47 -30.12 -7.17
N ASP A 502 -14.85 -29.27 -7.98
CA ASP A 502 -14.87 -29.33 -9.45
C ASP A 502 -14.16 -30.59 -9.99
N ALA A 503 -13.12 -31.07 -9.32
CA ALA A 503 -12.51 -32.35 -9.63
C ALA A 503 -13.46 -33.52 -9.36
N SER A 504 -14.26 -33.45 -8.29
CA SER A 504 -15.22 -34.50 -7.92
C SER A 504 -16.49 -34.51 -8.80
N SER A 505 -16.98 -33.34 -9.23
CA SER A 505 -18.19 -33.22 -10.07
C SER A 505 -17.99 -33.72 -11.50
N ARG A 506 -16.75 -33.78 -11.99
CA ARG A 506 -16.38 -34.32 -13.31
C ARG A 506 -16.22 -35.86 -13.33
N VAL A 507 -16.28 -36.54 -12.17
CA VAL A 507 -16.10 -38.00 -12.07
C VAL A 507 -17.34 -38.82 -12.48
N PRO A 508 -18.60 -38.41 -12.18
CA PRO A 508 -19.80 -39.13 -12.62
C PRO A 508 -20.01 -39.12 -14.15
N GLU A 509 -19.81 -37.97 -14.80
CA GLU A 509 -20.05 -37.81 -16.25
C GLU A 509 -19.17 -38.72 -17.11
N ALA A 510 -17.95 -39.02 -16.66
CA ALA A 510 -17.05 -39.97 -17.30
C ALA A 510 -17.48 -41.44 -17.13
N ARG A 511 -18.37 -41.74 -16.18
CA ARG A 511 -18.89 -43.10 -15.93
C ARG A 511 -20.16 -43.42 -16.72
N GLU A 512 -21.01 -42.44 -17.01
CA GLU A 512 -22.27 -42.67 -17.75
C GLU A 512 -22.10 -42.72 -19.28
N ARG A 513 -21.02 -42.18 -19.85
CA ARG A 513 -20.69 -42.33 -21.29
C ARG A 513 -19.84 -43.57 -21.63
N GLY A 514 -19.61 -44.47 -20.67
CA GLY A 514 -18.56 -45.49 -20.72
C GLY A 514 -19.00 -46.96 -20.73
N SER A 515 -20.26 -47.30 -21.00
CA SER A 515 -20.70 -48.71 -21.09
C SER A 515 -20.79 -49.19 -22.55
N ASN A 516 -19.70 -49.77 -23.09
CA ASN A 516 -19.70 -50.88 -24.07
C ASN A 516 -18.29 -51.16 -24.66
N ALA A 517 -17.45 -51.92 -23.95
CA ALA A 517 -16.46 -52.87 -24.51
C ALA A 517 -15.58 -53.47 -23.39
N PRO A 518 -15.33 -54.80 -23.37
CA PRO A 518 -14.30 -55.41 -22.54
C PRO A 518 -12.98 -55.57 -23.34
N GLY A 519 -11.90 -54.90 -22.93
CA GLY A 519 -10.59 -55.05 -23.57
C GLY A 519 -9.45 -54.27 -22.91
N ASP A 520 -8.35 -54.98 -22.62
CA ASP A 520 -7.01 -54.53 -22.20
C ASP A 520 -6.84 -53.44 -21.12
N ALA A 521 -6.55 -53.92 -19.91
CA ALA A 521 -5.87 -53.15 -18.88
C ALA A 521 -4.37 -52.99 -19.22
N SER A 522 -3.99 -51.90 -19.87
CA SER A 522 -2.59 -51.48 -20.00
C SER A 522 -2.25 -50.34 -19.03
N ARG A 523 -1.07 -50.43 -18.41
CA ARG A 523 -0.67 -49.62 -17.24
C ARG A 523 -0.13 -48.26 -17.68
N VAL A 524 -0.96 -47.23 -17.65
CA VAL A 524 -0.52 -45.82 -17.69
C VAL A 524 -0.69 -45.20 -16.30
N ALA A 525 0.28 -44.37 -15.89
CA ALA A 525 0.50 -43.98 -14.50
C ALA A 525 -0.73 -43.35 -13.81
N THR A 526 -1.23 -44.04 -12.78
CA THR A 526 -2.09 -43.48 -11.75
C THR A 526 -1.29 -42.53 -10.86
N ASN A 527 -1.09 -41.30 -11.32
CA ASN A 527 -0.85 -40.18 -10.40
C ASN A 527 -2.20 -39.76 -9.83
N ASP A 528 -2.36 -39.83 -8.51
CA ASP A 528 -3.62 -39.57 -7.79
C ASP A 528 -4.12 -38.13 -8.00
N SER A 529 -4.93 -37.93 -9.04
CA SER A 529 -5.65 -36.67 -9.30
C SER A 529 -6.81 -36.40 -8.33
N SER A 530 -6.96 -37.25 -7.31
CA SER A 530 -7.94 -37.18 -6.22
C SER A 530 -7.36 -36.72 -4.88
N SER A 531 -6.04 -36.54 -4.77
CA SER A 531 -5.40 -36.09 -3.53
C SER A 531 -5.46 -34.55 -3.40
N VAL A 532 -6.41 -34.06 -2.59
CA VAL A 532 -6.54 -32.62 -2.29
C VAL A 532 -5.33 -32.18 -1.47
N ARG A 533 -4.39 -31.46 -2.10
CA ARG A 533 -3.23 -30.89 -1.40
C ARG A 533 -3.65 -29.69 -0.56
N VAL A 534 -3.41 -29.76 0.74
CA VAL A 534 -3.73 -28.67 1.68
C VAL A 534 -2.76 -27.50 1.49
N PRO A 535 -3.24 -26.27 1.19
CA PRO A 535 -2.38 -25.09 1.08
C PRO A 535 -1.64 -24.74 2.39
N PRO A 536 -0.41 -24.21 2.33
CA PRO A 536 0.37 -23.87 3.52
C PRO A 536 -0.04 -22.54 4.19
N THR A 537 -1.35 -22.31 4.40
CA THR A 537 -1.93 -21.03 4.85
C THR A 537 -1.36 -20.55 6.17
N ALA A 538 -1.16 -21.44 7.14
CA ALA A 538 -0.53 -21.10 8.43
C ALA A 538 0.91 -20.55 8.25
N HIS A 539 1.65 -21.05 7.25
CA HIS A 539 2.98 -20.52 6.91
C HIS A 539 2.86 -19.15 6.22
N ILE A 540 1.87 -18.96 5.35
CA ILE A 540 1.59 -17.65 4.71
C ILE A 540 1.30 -16.62 5.80
N ARG A 541 0.38 -16.92 6.74
CA ARG A 541 0.08 -16.07 7.90
C ARG A 541 1.33 -15.72 8.72
N ARG A 542 2.17 -16.71 9.05
CA ARG A 542 3.44 -16.50 9.76
C ARG A 542 4.37 -15.51 9.03
N HIS A 543 4.53 -15.66 7.71
CA HIS A 543 5.41 -14.79 6.93
C HIS A 543 4.78 -13.41 6.65
N ALA A 544 3.46 -13.31 6.53
CA ALA A 544 2.74 -12.05 6.44
C ALA A 544 2.84 -11.25 7.75
N ALA A 545 2.67 -11.90 8.91
CA ALA A 545 2.85 -11.28 10.22
C ALA A 545 4.30 -10.82 10.46
N ARG A 546 5.29 -11.58 9.97
CA ARG A 546 6.70 -11.15 9.96
C ARG A 546 6.89 -9.85 9.18
N LEU A 547 6.36 -9.77 7.96
CA LEU A 547 6.50 -8.55 7.14
C LEU A 547 5.74 -7.37 7.77
N PHE A 548 4.56 -7.61 8.36
CA PHE A 548 3.86 -6.62 9.17
C PHE A 548 4.69 -6.11 10.34
N THR A 549 5.39 -6.99 11.06
CA THR A 549 6.24 -6.60 12.19
C THR A 549 7.37 -5.68 11.72
N ILE A 550 8.03 -6.01 10.60
CA ILE A 550 9.06 -5.17 9.97
C ILE A 550 8.49 -3.78 9.63
N LEU A 551 7.33 -3.73 8.97
CA LEU A 551 6.70 -2.48 8.55
C LEU A 551 6.15 -1.65 9.72
N SER A 552 5.70 -2.28 10.82
CA SER A 552 5.10 -1.63 11.99
C SER A 552 6.02 -0.69 12.76
N VAL A 553 7.32 -0.72 12.47
CA VAL A 553 8.31 0.23 13.03
C VAL A 553 8.18 1.62 12.36
N LEU A 554 7.58 1.73 11.17
CA LEU A 554 7.40 2.99 10.45
C LEU A 554 6.13 3.76 10.89
N PRO A 555 6.22 5.07 11.18
CA PRO A 555 5.07 5.87 11.62
C PRO A 555 3.84 5.83 10.69
N ASN A 556 4.06 5.81 9.36
CA ASN A 556 2.98 5.73 8.38
C ASN A 556 2.22 4.39 8.48
N ALA A 557 2.92 3.28 8.66
CA ALA A 557 2.31 1.97 8.89
C ALA A 557 1.54 1.94 10.22
N GLN A 558 2.09 2.55 11.28
CA GLN A 558 1.45 2.59 12.59
C GLN A 558 0.07 3.26 12.54
N LYS A 559 -0.05 4.42 11.87
CA LYS A 559 -1.33 5.12 11.68
C LYS A 559 -2.37 4.25 10.94
N VAL A 560 -1.97 3.63 9.83
CA VAL A 560 -2.86 2.77 9.02
C VAL A 560 -3.30 1.52 9.81
N ILE A 561 -2.39 0.87 10.54
CA ILE A 561 -2.71 -0.34 11.32
C ILE A 561 -3.58 0.01 12.53
N ALA A 562 -3.31 1.11 13.24
CA ALA A 562 -4.09 1.56 14.40
C ALA A 562 -5.55 1.92 14.04
N ALA A 563 -5.78 2.44 12.83
CA ALA A 563 -7.13 2.72 12.34
C ALA A 563 -7.96 1.44 12.10
N ASP A 564 -7.32 0.33 11.74
CA ASP A 564 -8.00 -0.95 11.51
C ASP A 564 -8.26 -1.72 12.82
N LYS A 565 -9.42 -1.43 13.42
CA LYS A 565 -9.93 -2.13 14.62
C LYS A 565 -10.09 -3.64 14.40
N THR A 566 -10.42 -4.10 13.19
CA THR A 566 -10.58 -5.54 12.89
C THR A 566 -9.24 -6.27 12.87
N LEU A 567 -8.22 -5.69 12.23
CA LEU A 567 -6.85 -6.23 12.22
C LEU A 567 -6.24 -6.18 13.62
N CYS A 568 -6.36 -5.06 14.35
CA CYS A 568 -5.85 -4.95 15.71
C CYS A 568 -6.49 -5.98 16.66
N LYS A 569 -7.80 -6.24 16.54
CA LYS A 569 -8.46 -7.32 17.30
C LYS A 569 -7.91 -8.69 16.94
N TRP A 570 -7.80 -9.00 15.64
CA TRP A 570 -7.24 -10.27 15.17
C TRP A 570 -5.81 -10.49 15.67
N LEU A 571 -4.96 -9.46 15.64
CA LEU A 571 -3.58 -9.54 16.15
C LEU A 571 -3.56 -9.83 17.66
N ASP A 572 -4.46 -9.24 18.45
CA ASP A 572 -4.51 -9.44 19.91
C ASP A 572 -5.10 -10.80 20.30
N ASP A 573 -6.08 -11.31 19.53
CA ASP A 573 -6.61 -12.67 19.69
C ASP A 573 -5.61 -13.73 19.17
N CYS A 574 -4.86 -13.43 18.12
CA CYS A 574 -3.76 -14.25 17.61
C CYS A 574 -2.64 -14.37 18.65
N ALA A 575 -2.16 -13.24 19.19
CA ALA A 575 -1.18 -13.19 20.26
C ALA A 575 -1.60 -13.91 21.55
N LYS A 576 -2.90 -14.16 21.74
CA LYS A 576 -3.46 -14.93 22.87
C LYS A 576 -3.73 -16.41 22.54
N GLY A 577 -3.33 -16.88 21.36
CA GLY A 577 -3.59 -18.24 20.90
C GLY A 577 -5.07 -18.57 20.68
N LYS A 578 -5.96 -17.57 20.62
CA LYS A 578 -7.42 -17.77 20.54
C LYS A 578 -7.93 -18.12 19.14
N ILE A 579 -7.10 -17.98 18.12
CA ILE A 579 -7.49 -18.21 16.72
C ILE A 579 -7.19 -19.67 16.35
N PRO A 580 -8.22 -20.48 15.99
CA PRO A 580 -8.03 -21.84 15.54
C PRO A 580 -7.03 -21.92 14.35
N GLY A 581 -6.19 -22.96 14.35
CA GLY A 581 -5.14 -23.14 13.33
C GLY A 581 -3.95 -22.19 13.45
N CYS A 582 -3.95 -21.21 14.36
CA CYS A 582 -2.88 -20.22 14.55
C CYS A 582 -2.10 -20.41 15.87
N THR A 583 -1.72 -21.66 16.18
CA THR A 583 -1.00 -22.05 17.41
C THR A 583 0.52 -21.83 17.35
N ASP A 584 1.03 -21.17 16.30
CA ASP A 584 2.46 -20.99 16.08
C ASP A 584 3.04 -19.83 16.91
N LEU A 585 3.90 -20.17 17.87
CA LEU A 585 4.58 -19.21 18.77
C LEU A 585 5.26 -18.04 18.01
N LYS A 586 5.80 -18.26 16.81
CA LYS A 586 6.39 -17.18 15.99
C LYS A 586 5.34 -16.20 15.50
N LEU A 587 4.20 -16.72 15.04
CA LEU A 587 3.07 -15.90 14.59
C LEU A 587 2.47 -15.09 15.75
N GLN A 588 2.28 -15.73 16.90
CA GLN A 588 1.77 -15.10 18.12
C GLN A 588 2.69 -13.96 18.59
N SER A 589 4.00 -14.21 18.62
CA SER A 589 5.01 -13.20 18.94
C SER A 589 5.03 -12.05 17.94
N TYR A 590 4.99 -12.31 16.62
CA TYR A 590 4.93 -11.25 15.62
C TYR A 590 3.65 -10.40 15.75
N ALA A 591 2.52 -11.03 16.08
CA ALA A 591 1.26 -10.32 16.30
C ALA A 591 1.33 -9.37 17.50
N ARG A 592 1.94 -9.81 18.62
CA ARG A 592 2.16 -8.94 19.80
C ARG A 592 3.21 -7.86 19.55
N ALA A 593 4.33 -8.18 18.90
CA ALA A 593 5.36 -7.21 18.54
C ALA A 593 4.79 -6.09 17.64
N THR A 594 3.97 -6.46 16.65
CA THR A 594 3.25 -5.50 15.80
C THR A 594 2.35 -4.57 16.63
N LEU A 595 1.57 -5.10 17.58
CA LEU A 595 0.72 -4.29 18.46
C LEU A 595 1.53 -3.35 19.37
N LEU A 596 2.64 -3.83 19.93
CA LEU A 596 3.53 -3.01 20.74
C LEU A 596 4.08 -1.84 19.91
N ASN A 597 4.65 -2.11 18.74
CA ASN A 597 5.18 -1.08 17.83
C ASN A 597 4.11 -0.04 17.44
N VAL A 598 2.87 -0.48 17.17
CA VAL A 598 1.77 0.40 16.74
C VAL A 598 1.24 1.31 17.86
N PHE A 599 1.00 0.77 19.06
CA PHE A 599 0.35 1.53 20.14
C PHE A 599 1.33 2.29 21.05
N CYS A 600 2.63 2.06 20.89
CA CYS A 600 3.67 2.71 21.68
C CYS A 600 3.79 4.23 21.38
N CYS A 601 3.47 4.69 20.17
CA CYS A 601 3.46 6.13 19.84
C CYS A 601 2.26 6.91 20.45
N TYR A 602 1.13 6.24 20.71
CA TYR A 602 -0.08 6.88 21.29
C TYR A 602 0.12 7.38 22.73
N GLN A 603 1.16 6.92 23.43
CA GLN A 603 1.49 7.38 24.78
C GLN A 603 2.21 8.73 24.75
N VAL A 604 3.08 8.95 23.76
CA VAL A 604 3.91 10.17 23.64
C VAL A 604 3.05 11.38 23.26
N GLU A 605 2.08 11.24 22.35
CA GLU A 605 1.18 12.33 21.96
C GLU A 605 0.19 12.73 23.08
N LYS A 606 -0.09 11.82 24.04
CA LYS A 606 -0.93 12.13 25.20
C LYS A 606 -0.18 12.86 26.29
N THR A 607 1.08 12.51 26.55
CA THR A 607 1.90 13.23 27.54
C THR A 607 2.35 14.59 27.02
N SER A 608 2.57 14.76 25.71
CA SER A 608 2.92 16.07 25.13
C SER A 608 1.78 17.09 25.13
N ASN A 609 0.52 16.64 25.21
CA ASN A 609 -0.66 17.51 25.18
C ASN A 609 -1.25 17.82 26.57
N SER A 610 -0.59 17.41 27.67
CA SER A 610 -1.10 17.60 29.04
C SER A 610 -0.32 18.58 29.93
N ASP A 611 0.87 19.06 29.52
CA ASP A 611 1.66 20.01 30.31
C ASP A 611 1.92 21.34 29.57
N SER A 612 1.03 22.31 29.78
CA SER A 612 1.30 23.73 29.53
C SER A 612 1.58 24.47 30.84
N GLY A 613 2.84 24.40 31.31
CA GLY A 613 3.40 25.43 32.19
C GLY A 613 4.03 24.97 33.51
N SER A 614 5.30 24.57 33.45
CA SER A 614 6.31 25.03 34.43
C SER A 614 7.73 24.73 33.92
N GLU A 615 8.54 25.76 33.70
CA GLU A 615 9.97 25.58 33.45
C GLU A 615 10.69 25.24 34.76
N SER A 616 11.15 24.00 34.93
CA SER A 616 12.27 23.72 35.83
C SER A 616 13.15 22.61 35.25
N GLY A 617 14.45 22.88 35.18
CA GLY A 617 15.41 22.01 34.52
C GLY A 617 15.71 20.73 35.30
N SER A 618 15.03 19.64 34.96
CA SER A 618 15.55 18.29 35.19
C SER A 618 15.57 17.55 33.85
N ALA A 619 16.62 16.75 33.62
CA ALA A 619 16.79 16.03 32.36
C ALA A 619 15.78 14.85 32.30
N SER A 620 14.57 15.14 31.84
CA SER A 620 13.58 14.11 31.52
C SER A 620 14.18 13.17 30.48
N GLN A 621 14.41 11.91 30.88
CA GLN A 621 14.72 10.87 29.92
C GLN A 621 13.52 10.76 28.99
N ASN A 622 13.71 11.11 27.70
CA ASN A 622 12.74 10.77 26.66
C ASN A 622 12.50 9.26 26.75
N VAL A 623 11.29 8.86 27.18
CA VAL A 623 10.88 7.46 27.20
C VAL A 623 10.71 7.04 25.74
N GLY A 624 11.83 6.61 25.16
CA GLY A 624 11.92 6.21 23.77
C GLY A 624 10.99 5.03 23.53
N CYS A 625 10.07 5.20 22.58
CA CYS A 625 9.14 4.15 22.21
C CYS A 625 9.89 2.89 21.74
N HIS A 626 9.79 1.79 22.51
CA HIS A 626 10.46 0.52 22.23
C HIS A 626 9.97 -0.12 20.92
N ARG A 627 10.91 -0.58 20.09
CA ARG A 627 10.69 -1.14 18.75
C ARG A 627 11.14 -2.59 18.69
N TYR A 628 10.18 -3.49 18.50
CA TYR A 628 10.39 -4.93 18.43
C TYR A 628 10.55 -5.38 16.97
N GLY A 629 11.79 -5.65 16.56
CA GLY A 629 12.14 -6.13 15.22
C GLY A 629 11.97 -7.65 15.02
N ASP A 630 12.03 -8.13 13.77
CA ASP A 630 11.69 -9.52 13.39
C ASP A 630 12.68 -10.61 13.87
N MET A 631 13.79 -10.19 14.49
CA MET A 631 14.81 -11.05 15.10
C MET A 631 14.51 -11.35 16.57
N ILE A 632 13.63 -10.57 17.21
CA ILE A 632 13.26 -10.70 18.62
C ILE A 632 11.90 -11.39 18.70
N PHE A 633 11.86 -12.53 19.38
CA PHE A 633 10.61 -13.20 19.72
C PHE A 633 10.27 -12.99 21.19
N LEU A 634 9.01 -12.62 21.42
CA LEU A 634 8.38 -12.52 22.73
C LEU A 634 7.88 -13.92 23.10
N ILE A 635 8.33 -14.43 24.24
CA ILE A 635 7.81 -15.67 24.82
C ILE A 635 6.57 -15.30 25.63
N ASN A 636 5.52 -16.11 25.52
CA ASN A 636 4.22 -15.95 26.15
C ASN A 636 3.59 -14.54 25.92
N PRO A 637 3.35 -14.16 24.64
CA PRO A 637 2.82 -12.85 24.24
C PRO A 637 1.40 -12.54 24.78
N GLU A 638 0.74 -13.48 25.44
CA GLU A 638 -0.53 -13.30 26.16
C GLU A 638 -0.38 -12.67 27.55
N MET A 639 0.83 -12.68 28.14
CA MET A 639 1.08 -12.21 29.50
C MET A 639 0.78 -10.72 29.73
N ALA A 640 0.44 -10.39 30.97
CA ALA A 640 -0.02 -9.06 31.37
C ALA A 640 0.98 -7.93 31.06
N HIS A 641 2.28 -8.17 31.26
CA HIS A 641 3.35 -7.21 31.02
C HIS A 641 3.61 -6.90 29.52
N TRP A 642 3.00 -7.66 28.59
CA TRP A 642 3.02 -7.34 27.15
C TRP A 642 1.82 -6.51 26.70
N LYS A 643 0.88 -6.14 27.59
CA LYS A 643 -0.27 -5.31 27.21
C LYS A 643 0.16 -3.86 27.01
N CYS A 644 -0.19 -3.28 25.88
CA CYS A 644 -0.07 -1.84 25.66
C CYS A 644 -0.99 -1.11 26.65
N LEU A 645 -0.43 -0.29 27.53
CA LEU A 645 -1.19 0.60 28.43
C LEU A 645 -1.85 1.71 27.61
N GLY A 646 -3.08 1.49 27.13
CA GLY A 646 -3.77 2.46 26.27
C GLY A 646 -5.06 2.04 25.57
N LYS A 647 -5.72 0.94 25.96
CA LYS A 647 -7.06 0.64 25.40
C LYS A 647 -8.15 1.47 26.10
N PRO A 648 -9.07 2.12 25.36
CA PRO A 648 -10.45 2.20 25.81
C PRO A 648 -11.04 0.78 25.73
N ASP A 649 -11.77 0.36 26.76
CA ASP A 649 -12.39 -0.96 26.82
C ASP A 649 -13.39 -1.16 25.67
N ILE A 650 -13.04 -2.02 24.69
CA ILE A 650 -14.01 -2.54 23.72
C ILE A 650 -14.85 -3.60 24.42
N LYS A 651 -15.80 -3.15 25.25
CA LYS A 651 -16.88 -3.99 25.76
C LYS A 651 -17.85 -4.29 24.62
N THR A 652 -18.26 -5.55 24.54
CA THR A 652 -19.19 -6.06 23.53
C THR A 652 -20.57 -5.44 23.75
N ALA A 653 -20.94 -4.44 22.95
CA ALA A 653 -22.29 -3.88 22.96
C ALA A 653 -23.23 -4.77 22.15
N ASN A 654 -24.07 -5.55 22.85
CA ASN A 654 -25.15 -6.32 22.25
C ASN A 654 -26.30 -6.48 23.27
N ALA A 655 -27.17 -5.47 23.37
CA ALA A 655 -28.55 -5.57 23.85
C ALA A 655 -29.28 -4.23 23.63
N ASN A 656 -30.43 -4.26 22.98
CA ASN A 656 -31.35 -3.13 22.91
C ASN A 656 -32.03 -2.91 24.27
N GLN A 657 -32.21 -1.66 24.69
CA GLN A 657 -33.53 -1.14 25.08
C GLN A 657 -33.52 0.39 25.22
N GLN A 658 -34.67 0.99 24.89
CA GLN A 658 -34.94 2.42 25.05
C GLN A 658 -35.07 2.79 26.54
N TYR A 659 -34.75 4.03 26.91
CA TYR A 659 -35.69 4.99 27.52
C TYR A 659 -35.01 6.37 27.70
N THR A 660 -35.79 7.36 28.12
CA THR A 660 -35.63 8.79 27.84
C THR A 660 -35.09 9.63 29.01
N ASP A 661 -34.41 10.72 28.65
CA ASP A 661 -34.32 12.04 29.30
C ASP A 661 -33.83 12.25 30.75
N SER A 662 -33.20 13.44 30.85
CA SER A 662 -33.05 14.35 31.99
C SER A 662 -31.95 14.19 33.05
N ASP A 663 -31.46 15.37 33.41
CA ASP A 663 -30.77 15.82 34.63
C ASP A 663 -29.28 15.50 34.86
N CYS A 664 -28.50 16.57 34.73
CA CYS A 664 -27.14 16.73 35.21
C CYS A 664 -27.14 17.28 36.66
N VAL A 665 -26.48 16.57 37.58
CA VAL A 665 -26.14 17.08 38.92
C VAL A 665 -24.74 16.58 39.31
N ASP A 666 -23.86 17.49 39.72
CA ASP A 666 -22.57 17.19 40.34
C ASP A 666 -22.73 16.43 41.65
N MET A 667 -21.91 15.40 41.90
CA MET A 667 -21.29 15.21 43.22
C MET A 667 -20.05 14.30 43.17
N SER A 668 -19.13 14.57 44.09
CA SER A 668 -17.78 14.04 44.14
C SER A 668 -17.63 12.65 44.77
N SER A 669 -16.53 11.99 44.39
CA SER A 669 -15.79 11.00 45.20
C SER A 669 -16.54 9.78 45.76
N ALA A 670 -16.60 8.69 44.97
CA ALA A 670 -16.54 7.33 45.50
C ALA A 670 -16.06 6.33 44.41
N GLY A 671 -15.23 5.34 44.78
CA GLY A 671 -15.04 4.14 43.96
C GLY A 671 -13.94 4.18 42.90
N LEU A 672 -12.70 4.50 43.28
CA LEU A 672 -11.52 4.03 42.54
C LEU A 672 -11.50 2.50 42.61
N ASN A 673 -12.18 1.83 41.66
CA ASN A 673 -12.24 0.38 41.57
C ASN A 673 -10.89 -0.18 41.12
N LYS A 674 -10.01 -0.32 42.11
CA LYS A 674 -8.78 -1.12 42.18
C LYS A 674 -8.47 -1.87 40.87
N CYS A 675 -7.77 -1.20 39.95
CA CYS A 675 -7.03 -1.89 38.91
C CYS A 675 -6.16 -2.94 39.61
N SER A 676 -6.21 -4.18 39.13
CA SER A 676 -5.24 -5.20 39.55
C SER A 676 -3.84 -4.63 39.34
N GLU A 677 -3.05 -4.56 40.41
CA GLU A 677 -1.68 -4.07 40.38
C GLU A 677 -0.90 -4.86 39.33
N PHE A 678 -0.59 -4.21 38.20
CA PHE A 678 0.30 -4.78 37.20
C PHE A 678 1.70 -4.64 37.78
N GLU A 679 2.23 -5.72 38.33
CA GLU A 679 3.64 -5.76 38.73
C GLU A 679 4.51 -5.57 37.48
N ASP A 680 5.25 -4.46 37.43
CA ASP A 680 6.22 -4.22 36.37
C ASP A 680 7.31 -5.32 36.41
N PRO A 681 7.72 -5.85 35.25
CA PRO A 681 8.66 -6.96 35.21
C PRO A 681 10.06 -6.51 35.65
N LEU A 682 10.61 -7.21 36.64
CA LEU A 682 11.87 -6.88 37.30
C LEU A 682 13.11 -7.24 36.49
N VAL A 683 12.99 -8.15 35.51
CA VAL A 683 14.14 -8.69 34.75
C VAL A 683 13.74 -9.12 33.34
N ASP A 684 14.64 -8.92 32.38
CA ASP A 684 14.58 -9.48 31.03
C ASP A 684 15.44 -10.75 30.94
N VAL A 685 14.87 -11.88 30.54
CA VAL A 685 15.61 -13.14 30.33
C VAL A 685 15.64 -13.47 28.83
N ILE A 686 16.84 -13.62 28.27
CA ILE A 686 17.06 -13.63 26.82
C ILE A 686 17.77 -14.91 26.37
N PHE A 687 17.06 -15.71 25.57
CA PHE A 687 17.52 -17.02 25.08
C PHE A 687 18.22 -16.92 23.72
N VAL A 688 19.52 -17.23 23.67
CA VAL A 688 20.41 -17.09 22.50
C VAL A 688 20.96 -18.46 22.05
N HIS A 689 20.60 -18.89 20.83
CA HIS A 689 20.84 -20.26 20.35
C HIS A 689 22.24 -20.50 19.75
N GLY A 690 22.68 -21.77 19.69
CA GLY A 690 23.92 -22.18 19.02
C GLY A 690 23.83 -22.27 17.48
N LEU A 691 24.92 -22.73 16.86
CA LEU A 691 24.97 -23.14 15.44
C LEU A 691 23.96 -24.28 15.15
N ARG A 692 23.32 -24.28 13.99
CA ARG A 692 22.16 -25.15 13.63
C ARG A 692 20.93 -25.02 14.55
N GLY A 693 20.99 -24.16 15.55
CA GLY A 693 19.92 -23.92 16.51
C GLY A 693 18.78 -23.10 15.91
N GLY A 694 17.89 -22.64 16.78
CA GLY A 694 16.87 -21.67 16.42
C GLY A 694 16.11 -21.21 17.65
N PRO A 695 15.42 -20.06 17.58
CA PRO A 695 14.79 -19.38 18.71
C PRO A 695 13.93 -20.31 19.59
N TYR A 696 13.17 -21.20 18.98
CA TYR A 696 12.36 -22.19 19.70
C TYR A 696 12.97 -23.59 19.71
N LYS A 697 13.68 -23.96 18.64
CA LYS A 697 14.21 -25.31 18.40
C LYS A 697 15.22 -25.73 19.47
N THR A 698 16.11 -24.82 19.87
CA THR A 698 17.20 -25.12 20.81
C THR A 698 16.67 -25.49 22.20
N TRP A 699 15.53 -24.93 22.61
CA TRP A 699 15.00 -25.03 23.97
C TRP A 699 13.73 -25.89 24.07
N ARG A 700 13.55 -26.84 23.15
CA ARG A 700 12.55 -27.91 23.33
C ARG A 700 13.10 -29.00 24.24
N ILE A 701 12.23 -29.64 25.00
CA ILE A 701 12.55 -30.85 25.79
C ILE A 701 13.11 -31.95 24.86
N SER A 702 14.02 -32.77 25.40
CA SER A 702 14.52 -33.96 24.71
C SER A 702 13.85 -35.23 25.22
N GLU A 703 13.79 -36.27 24.38
CA GLU A 703 13.40 -37.64 24.80
C GLU A 703 14.56 -38.38 25.51
N ASP A 704 15.81 -38.02 25.19
CA ASP A 704 17.05 -38.65 25.68
C ASP A 704 18.14 -37.57 25.85
N LYS A 705 19.07 -37.74 26.80
CA LYS A 705 20.26 -36.88 26.94
C LYS A 705 21.34 -37.20 25.89
N SER A 706 21.26 -38.36 25.25
CA SER A 706 22.17 -38.82 24.21
C SER A 706 21.47 -38.99 22.85
N SER A 707 22.07 -38.47 21.78
CA SER A 707 21.52 -38.57 20.42
C SER A 707 21.70 -40.00 19.87
N THR A 708 20.69 -40.85 20.07
CA THR A 708 20.72 -42.29 19.76
C THR A 708 20.00 -42.70 18.46
N LYS A 709 18.98 -41.95 18.01
CA LYS A 709 18.22 -42.26 16.78
C LYS A 709 18.86 -41.65 15.52
N SER A 710 18.80 -42.39 14.41
CA SER A 710 19.46 -42.09 13.14
C SER A 710 18.70 -41.08 12.27
N GLY A 711 19.44 -40.39 11.41
CA GLY A 711 18.90 -39.39 10.50
C GLY A 711 19.80 -38.16 10.42
N LEU A 712 19.99 -37.69 9.19
CA LEU A 712 20.53 -36.35 8.94
C LEU A 712 19.76 -35.33 9.80
N VAL A 713 20.50 -34.44 10.47
CA VAL A 713 20.02 -33.43 11.45
C VAL A 713 18.92 -32.48 10.90
N GLU A 714 18.58 -32.57 9.61
CA GLU A 714 17.47 -31.86 8.97
C GLU A 714 16.13 -32.61 9.01
N LYS A 715 16.10 -33.92 9.32
CA LYS A 715 14.88 -34.75 9.33
C LYS A 715 14.36 -35.11 10.72
N ILE A 716 15.23 -35.48 11.67
CA ILE A 716 14.81 -35.83 13.05
C ILE A 716 14.04 -34.66 13.71
N ASP A 717 14.50 -33.43 13.47
CA ASP A 717 13.90 -32.21 14.05
C ASP A 717 12.57 -31.76 13.41
N LYS A 718 12.10 -32.40 12.33
CA LYS A 718 10.79 -32.06 11.74
C LYS A 718 9.61 -32.66 12.51
N GLU A 719 9.80 -33.80 13.17
CA GLU A 719 8.74 -34.46 13.94
C GLU A 719 8.73 -33.95 15.39
N ALA A 720 9.90 -33.91 16.05
CA ALA A 720 10.05 -33.29 17.38
C ALA A 720 9.67 -31.78 17.38
N GLY A 721 9.83 -31.10 16.24
CA GLY A 721 9.48 -29.69 16.07
C GLY A 721 7.98 -29.37 16.15
N VAL A 722 7.11 -30.37 16.02
CA VAL A 722 5.64 -30.24 16.01
C VAL A 722 5.00 -30.57 17.36
N GLN A 723 5.64 -31.39 18.21
CA GLN A 723 5.04 -31.90 19.46
C GLN A 723 5.88 -31.73 20.74
N GLY A 724 7.17 -31.38 20.67
CA GLY A 724 8.01 -31.27 21.88
C GLY A 724 7.80 -29.97 22.66
N THR A 725 7.53 -30.04 23.97
CA THR A 725 7.38 -28.89 24.88
C THR A 725 8.52 -27.88 24.75
N PHE A 726 8.19 -26.59 24.70
CA PHE A 726 9.14 -25.47 24.73
C PHE A 726 9.28 -24.98 26.18
N TRP A 727 10.26 -25.53 26.91
CA TRP A 727 10.36 -25.32 28.37
C TRP A 727 10.47 -23.85 28.81
N PRO A 728 11.08 -22.91 28.07
CA PRO A 728 11.10 -21.50 28.47
C PRO A 728 9.73 -20.82 28.45
N GLY A 729 8.78 -21.31 27.65
CA GLY A 729 7.39 -20.80 27.62
C GLY A 729 6.42 -21.62 28.46
N GLU A 730 6.71 -22.89 28.73
CA GLU A 730 5.80 -23.78 29.46
C GLU A 730 6.14 -23.94 30.95
N TRP A 731 7.39 -23.75 31.37
CA TRP A 731 7.81 -23.95 32.77
C TRP A 731 8.22 -22.64 33.43
N LEU A 732 9.21 -21.95 32.84
CA LEU A 732 9.81 -20.76 33.42
C LEU A 732 8.84 -19.62 33.78
N PRO A 733 7.73 -19.33 33.06
CA PRO A 733 6.83 -18.23 33.45
C PRO A 733 6.04 -18.51 34.73
N TYR A 734 5.82 -19.77 35.09
CA TYR A 734 5.21 -20.15 36.37
C TYR A 734 6.20 -20.01 37.52
N ASP A 735 7.44 -20.40 37.28
CA ASP A 735 8.50 -20.43 38.29
C ASP A 735 9.20 -19.05 38.43
N LEU A 736 9.04 -18.14 37.44
CA LEU A 736 9.63 -16.79 37.36
C LEU A 736 8.62 -15.75 36.82
N ASN A 737 7.51 -15.58 37.54
CA ASN A 737 6.34 -14.76 37.17
C ASN A 737 6.58 -13.27 36.82
N GLN A 738 7.68 -12.66 37.29
CA GLN A 738 8.01 -11.24 37.12
C GLN A 738 9.09 -10.98 36.06
N ALA A 739 9.33 -11.92 35.13
CA ALA A 739 10.29 -11.76 34.05
C ALA A 739 9.62 -11.56 32.69
N ARG A 740 10.19 -10.70 31.84
CA ARG A 740 9.92 -10.73 30.40
C ARG A 740 10.85 -11.74 29.75
N LEU A 741 10.28 -12.65 28.97
CA LEU A 741 11.02 -13.75 28.36
C LEU A 741 11.16 -13.50 26.85
N PHE A 742 12.39 -13.57 26.34
CA PHE A 742 12.72 -13.32 24.93
C PHE A 742 13.53 -14.47 24.33
N THR A 743 13.42 -14.70 23.03
CA THR A 743 14.42 -15.49 22.29
C THR A 743 14.80 -14.84 20.96
N LEU A 744 16.09 -14.93 20.62
CA LEU A 744 16.66 -14.26 19.45
C LEU A 744 16.80 -15.21 18.27
N LYS A 745 16.71 -14.66 17.05
CA LYS A 745 16.90 -15.37 15.78
C LYS A 745 17.95 -14.67 14.94
N TYR A 746 18.94 -15.44 14.49
CA TYR A 746 19.94 -14.99 13.52
C TYR A 746 20.36 -16.16 12.61
N LYS A 747 20.96 -15.85 11.46
CA LYS A 747 21.42 -16.88 10.48
C LYS A 747 22.66 -17.60 11.03
N THR A 748 22.60 -18.93 11.15
CA THR A 748 23.69 -19.77 11.69
C THR A 748 23.89 -21.05 10.86
N ASN A 749 24.73 -20.99 9.83
CA ASN A 749 25.06 -22.15 8.97
C ASN A 749 26.40 -22.77 9.38
N LEU A 750 26.50 -24.11 9.33
CA LEU A 750 27.76 -24.84 9.62
C LEU A 750 28.78 -24.74 8.49
N THR A 751 28.32 -24.78 7.25
CA THR A 751 29.20 -24.84 6.07
C THR A 751 28.83 -23.76 5.09
N GLN A 752 29.80 -23.30 4.29
CA GLN A 752 29.53 -22.38 3.18
C GLN A 752 28.54 -22.97 2.17
N TRP A 753 28.48 -24.30 2.02
CA TRP A 753 27.52 -25.00 1.17
C TRP A 753 26.09 -24.88 1.70
N SER A 754 25.90 -24.95 3.03
CA SER A 754 24.62 -24.71 3.70
C SER A 754 24.19 -23.23 3.68
N GLY A 755 24.95 -22.36 3.03
CA GLY A 755 24.75 -20.91 2.94
C GLY A 755 25.80 -20.12 3.72
N ALA A 756 26.04 -18.86 3.32
CA ALA A 756 26.94 -17.98 4.05
C ALA A 756 26.42 -17.70 5.48
N SER A 757 27.33 -17.72 6.45
CA SER A 757 27.10 -17.18 7.81
C SER A 757 27.86 -15.87 7.94
N LEU A 758 27.25 -14.91 8.62
CA LEU A 758 27.92 -13.67 9.02
C LEU A 758 29.00 -13.97 10.10
N PRO A 759 30.13 -13.24 10.11
CA PRO A 759 31.10 -13.24 11.21
C PRO A 759 30.46 -12.99 12.58
N LEU A 760 31.13 -13.43 13.66
CA LEU A 760 30.64 -13.26 15.03
C LEU A 760 30.40 -11.78 15.37
N GLN A 761 31.28 -10.89 14.89
CA GLN A 761 31.17 -9.45 15.09
C GLN A 761 29.92 -8.87 14.41
N GLU A 762 29.65 -9.23 13.15
CA GLU A 762 28.48 -8.76 12.40
C GLU A 762 27.16 -9.24 13.05
N VAL A 763 27.06 -10.53 13.39
CA VAL A 763 25.90 -11.09 14.09
C VAL A 763 25.62 -10.35 15.40
N SER A 764 26.66 -10.14 16.20
CA SER A 764 26.56 -9.46 17.50
C SER A 764 26.20 -7.98 17.36
N SER A 765 26.63 -7.34 16.27
CA SER A 765 26.30 -5.93 15.96
C SER A 765 24.82 -5.76 15.62
N MET A 766 24.30 -6.58 14.70
CA MET A 766 22.88 -6.53 14.33
C MET A 766 21.98 -6.83 15.53
N LEU A 767 22.34 -7.83 16.35
CA LEU A 767 21.59 -8.15 17.55
C LEU A 767 21.66 -7.00 18.58
N LEU A 768 22.82 -6.38 18.78
CA LEU A 768 22.96 -5.23 19.69
C LEU A 768 21.99 -4.11 19.33
N GLU A 769 21.94 -3.71 18.07
CA GLU A 769 21.03 -2.67 17.56
C GLU A 769 19.57 -3.02 17.85
N LYS A 770 19.10 -4.22 17.47
CA LYS A 770 17.70 -4.62 17.71
C LYS A 770 17.36 -4.76 19.20
N LEU A 771 18.30 -5.17 20.06
CA LEU A 771 18.08 -5.26 21.51
C LEU A 771 17.88 -3.87 22.14
N ILE A 772 18.75 -2.92 21.80
CA ILE A 772 18.65 -1.54 22.30
C ILE A 772 17.34 -0.89 21.82
N ASP A 773 16.98 -1.06 20.54
CA ASP A 773 15.70 -0.61 19.99
C ASP A 773 14.50 -1.15 20.79
N ALA A 774 14.56 -2.41 21.25
CA ALA A 774 13.51 -3.07 22.04
C ALA A 774 13.53 -2.74 23.55
N GLY A 775 14.34 -1.77 23.99
CA GLY A 775 14.43 -1.38 25.41
C GLY A 775 15.09 -2.43 26.31
N ILE A 776 15.90 -3.31 25.74
CA ILE A 776 16.64 -4.33 26.49
C ILE A 776 17.94 -3.70 27.00
N GLY A 777 18.15 -3.81 28.32
CA GLY A 777 19.17 -3.05 29.03
C GLY A 777 18.63 -1.85 29.80
N ASP A 778 17.36 -1.46 29.63
CA ASP A 778 16.68 -0.46 30.48
C ASP A 778 16.41 -0.99 31.90
N ARG A 779 16.29 -2.31 32.03
CA ARG A 779 16.12 -3.06 33.29
C ARG A 779 17.16 -4.20 33.35
N PRO A 780 17.34 -4.86 34.51
CA PRO A 780 18.24 -6.00 34.66
C PRO A 780 18.02 -7.08 33.58
N VAL A 781 19.12 -7.61 33.03
CA VAL A 781 19.14 -8.59 31.95
C VAL A 781 19.89 -9.84 32.37
N VAL A 782 19.34 -11.02 32.06
CA VAL A 782 20.01 -12.31 32.15
C VAL A 782 20.00 -13.00 30.78
N PHE A 783 21.18 -13.32 30.24
CA PHE A 783 21.25 -14.10 29.01
C PHE A 783 21.35 -15.59 29.31
N VAL A 784 20.54 -16.40 28.65
CA VAL A 784 20.61 -17.87 28.67
C VAL A 784 21.07 -18.32 27.29
N THR A 785 22.24 -18.94 27.22
CA THR A 785 22.97 -19.10 25.96
C THR A 785 23.40 -20.55 25.71
N HIS A 786 23.38 -20.96 24.45
CA HIS A 786 23.86 -22.29 24.04
C HIS A 786 24.99 -22.16 23.01
N SER A 787 26.09 -22.89 23.24
CA SER A 787 27.20 -23.03 22.29
C SER A 787 27.71 -21.66 21.80
N MET A 788 27.81 -21.44 20.49
CA MET A 788 28.19 -20.16 19.87
C MET A 788 27.34 -18.96 20.35
N GLY A 789 26.10 -19.17 20.80
CA GLY A 789 25.26 -18.10 21.36
C GLY A 789 25.88 -17.42 22.57
N GLY A 790 26.67 -18.13 23.37
CA GLY A 790 27.42 -17.54 24.49
C GLY A 790 28.52 -16.60 24.02
N LEU A 791 29.19 -16.93 22.92
CA LEU A 791 30.21 -16.06 22.30
C LEU A 791 29.59 -14.85 21.60
N VAL A 792 28.40 -15.00 21.01
CA VAL A 792 27.61 -13.87 20.49
C VAL A 792 27.31 -12.88 21.61
N VAL A 793 26.83 -13.35 22.78
CA VAL A 793 26.59 -12.47 23.93
C VAL A 793 27.89 -11.83 24.45
N LYS A 794 29.01 -12.57 24.50
CA LYS A 794 30.31 -11.98 24.89
C LYS A 794 30.75 -10.86 23.95
N GLN A 795 30.69 -11.10 22.64
CA GLN A 795 31.04 -10.11 21.61
C GLN A 795 30.06 -8.93 21.58
N LEU A 796 28.77 -9.16 21.85
CA LEU A 796 27.73 -8.15 21.92
C LEU A 796 27.95 -7.17 23.08
N LEU A 797 28.17 -7.66 24.31
CA LEU A 797 28.44 -6.79 25.46
C LEU A 797 29.81 -6.09 25.34
N TYR A 798 30.80 -6.74 24.73
CA TYR A 798 32.09 -6.09 24.44
C TYR A 798 31.88 -4.89 23.51
N LYS A 799 31.15 -5.07 22.40
CA LYS A 799 30.84 -3.98 21.47
C LYS A 799 29.94 -2.91 22.09
N ALA A 800 28.99 -3.28 22.95
CA ALA A 800 28.17 -2.34 23.70
C ALA A 800 29.04 -1.41 24.58
N ARG A 801 30.07 -1.95 25.24
CA ARG A 801 31.05 -1.16 25.99
C ARG A 801 31.86 -0.23 25.09
N GLU A 802 32.33 -0.68 23.93
CA GLU A 802 33.06 0.17 22.97
C GLU A 802 32.20 1.33 22.47
N GLN A 803 30.92 1.07 22.20
CA GLN A 803 29.93 2.05 21.77
C GLN A 803 29.37 2.91 22.93
N LYS A 804 29.84 2.73 24.16
CA LYS A 804 29.37 3.43 25.38
C LYS A 804 27.87 3.23 25.66
N LEU A 805 27.30 2.10 25.24
CA LEU A 805 25.95 1.66 25.55
C LEU A 805 25.90 1.08 26.98
N ASP A 806 26.25 1.95 27.93
CA ASP A 806 26.53 1.62 29.32
C ASP A 806 25.36 0.91 30.03
N ASN A 807 24.12 1.25 29.71
CA ASN A 807 22.93 0.67 30.33
C ASN A 807 22.89 -0.85 30.15
N LEU A 808 23.04 -1.34 28.91
CA LEU A 808 23.01 -2.78 28.63
C LEU A 808 24.14 -3.53 29.33
N VAL A 809 25.35 -2.97 29.37
CA VAL A 809 26.50 -3.61 30.02
C VAL A 809 26.35 -3.62 31.54
N LYS A 810 25.92 -2.50 32.15
CA LYS A 810 25.73 -2.36 33.61
C LYS A 810 24.56 -3.18 34.12
N ASN A 811 23.47 -3.27 33.36
CA ASN A 811 22.26 -3.99 33.75
C ASN A 811 22.30 -5.47 33.35
N THR A 812 23.32 -5.96 32.64
CA THR A 812 23.49 -7.42 32.46
C THR A 812 24.06 -8.03 33.74
N VAL A 813 23.17 -8.54 34.60
CA VAL A 813 23.51 -9.07 35.93
C VAL A 813 23.87 -10.55 35.93
N GLY A 814 23.51 -11.30 34.89
CA GLY A 814 23.80 -12.73 34.80
C GLY A 814 23.95 -13.27 33.38
N VAL A 815 24.80 -14.29 33.20
CA VAL A 815 24.81 -15.13 31.99
C VAL A 815 24.92 -16.61 32.32
N VAL A 816 24.08 -17.41 31.68
CA VAL A 816 24.11 -18.88 31.70
C VAL A 816 24.68 -19.41 30.38
N PHE A 817 25.67 -20.29 30.45
CA PHE A 817 26.39 -20.86 29.30
C PHE A 817 26.24 -22.38 29.21
N TYR A 818 25.40 -22.88 28.31
CA TYR A 818 25.34 -24.31 27.98
C TYR A 818 26.35 -24.66 26.88
N SER A 819 27.35 -25.50 27.19
CA SER A 819 28.39 -25.95 26.26
C SER A 819 29.04 -24.80 25.46
N CYS A 820 29.31 -23.66 26.08
CA CYS A 820 29.89 -22.51 25.37
C CYS A 820 31.41 -22.70 25.16
N PRO A 821 31.93 -22.65 23.93
CA PRO A 821 33.36 -22.84 23.66
C PRO A 821 34.18 -21.58 23.97
N HIS A 822 34.43 -21.27 25.24
CA HIS A 822 35.11 -20.04 25.66
C HIS A 822 36.56 -19.94 25.20
N PHE A 823 37.23 -21.07 24.94
CA PHE A 823 38.62 -21.11 24.48
C PHE A 823 38.77 -21.83 23.13
N GLY A 824 37.67 -22.03 22.40
CA GLY A 824 37.62 -22.70 21.09
C GLY A 824 36.88 -24.05 21.12
N SER A 825 36.75 -24.69 19.97
CA SER A 825 36.05 -25.99 19.85
C SER A 825 36.80 -26.96 18.96
N LYS A 826 36.77 -28.26 19.31
CA LYS A 826 37.39 -29.34 18.52
C LYS A 826 36.84 -29.40 17.09
N LEU A 827 35.60 -28.94 16.90
CA LEU A 827 34.95 -28.82 15.59
C LEU A 827 35.56 -27.72 14.70
N ALA A 828 36.00 -26.60 15.28
CA ALA A 828 36.60 -25.48 14.55
C ALA A 828 38.07 -25.72 14.16
N ASP A 829 38.77 -26.55 14.92
CA ASP A 829 40.18 -26.91 14.71
C ASP A 829 40.40 -27.94 13.59
N MET A 830 39.31 -28.49 13.03
CA MET A 830 39.37 -29.53 12.01
C MET A 830 40.15 -29.11 10.74
N PRO A 831 41.09 -29.94 10.25
CA PRO A 831 41.88 -29.62 9.06
C PRO A 831 41.03 -29.44 7.80
N TRP A 832 41.26 -28.34 7.09
CA TRP A 832 40.55 -27.97 5.84
C TRP A 832 40.66 -29.01 4.72
N ARG A 833 41.62 -29.95 4.80
CA ARG A 833 41.83 -31.03 3.82
C ARG A 833 40.82 -32.18 3.90
N MET A 834 39.94 -32.23 4.91
CA MET A 834 38.70 -33.03 4.87
C MET A 834 37.64 -32.46 3.88
N GLY A 835 37.96 -31.37 3.19
CA GLY A 835 37.05 -30.44 2.53
C GLY A 835 36.31 -30.88 1.25
N TYR A 836 36.13 -32.18 1.00
CA TYR A 836 35.13 -32.65 0.02
C TYR A 836 33.71 -32.71 0.61
N VAL A 837 33.56 -32.74 1.94
CA VAL A 837 32.24 -32.82 2.62
C VAL A 837 31.99 -31.65 3.59
N LEU A 838 33.04 -31.06 4.18
CA LEU A 838 32.91 -30.01 5.19
C LEU A 838 33.86 -28.82 4.92
N ARG A 839 33.35 -27.73 4.33
CA ARG A 839 34.00 -26.41 4.34
C ARG A 839 33.39 -25.55 5.46
N PRO A 840 34.09 -25.26 6.57
CA PRO A 840 33.55 -24.47 7.67
C PRO A 840 33.10 -23.08 7.20
N ALA A 841 32.00 -22.58 7.76
CA ALA A 841 31.59 -21.19 7.56
C ALA A 841 32.62 -20.20 8.15
N PRO A 842 32.73 -18.94 7.67
CA PRO A 842 33.68 -17.96 8.22
C PRO A 842 33.55 -17.77 9.73
N SER A 843 32.31 -17.77 10.23
CA SER A 843 31.95 -17.73 11.66
C SER A 843 32.46 -18.90 12.51
N ILE A 844 33.02 -19.95 11.89
CA ILE A 844 33.68 -21.07 12.59
C ILE A 844 35.20 -20.89 12.62
N GLY A 845 35.79 -20.15 11.66
CA GLY A 845 37.23 -19.84 11.67
C GLY A 845 37.65 -19.02 12.89
N GLU A 846 36.76 -18.14 13.36
CA GLU A 846 36.91 -17.32 14.58
C GLU A 846 36.83 -18.15 15.88
N LEU A 847 36.27 -19.37 15.81
CA LEU A 847 36.01 -20.27 16.94
C LEU A 847 37.13 -21.30 17.19
N ARG A 848 38.27 -21.14 16.51
CA ARG A 848 39.44 -22.01 16.68
C ARG A 848 40.08 -21.85 18.05
N SER A 849 40.61 -22.95 18.57
CA SER A 849 41.37 -22.96 19.81
C SER A 849 42.63 -22.11 19.67
N GLY A 850 42.92 -21.30 20.70
CA GLY A 850 44.01 -20.32 20.66
C GLY A 850 43.68 -19.00 19.94
N SER A 851 42.41 -18.75 19.58
CA SER A 851 41.97 -17.44 19.07
C SER A 851 42.11 -16.35 20.14
N GLU A 852 42.99 -15.36 19.90
CA GLU A 852 43.22 -14.22 20.81
C GLU A 852 41.92 -13.49 21.16
N ARG A 853 40.99 -13.37 20.18
CA ARG A 853 39.70 -12.71 20.38
C ARG A 853 38.82 -13.44 21.40
N LEU A 854 38.87 -14.78 21.46
CA LEU A 854 38.11 -15.53 22.46
C LEU A 854 38.66 -15.29 23.88
N VAL A 855 39.98 -15.19 24.02
CA VAL A 855 40.65 -14.86 25.29
C VAL A 855 40.27 -13.45 25.74
N GLU A 856 40.34 -12.46 24.86
CA GLU A 856 39.96 -11.06 25.12
C GLU A 856 38.50 -10.93 25.57
N LEU A 857 37.57 -11.60 24.86
CA LEU A 857 36.16 -11.65 25.22
C LEU A 857 35.92 -12.34 26.57
N ASN A 858 36.72 -13.37 26.90
CA ASN A 858 36.64 -14.05 28.18
C ASN A 858 37.16 -13.18 29.34
N ASP A 859 38.29 -12.51 29.15
CA ASP A 859 38.89 -11.65 30.16
C ASP A 859 38.09 -10.36 30.40
N PHE A 860 37.35 -9.86 29.40
CA PHE A 860 36.35 -8.81 29.62
C PHE A 860 35.27 -9.26 30.61
N PHE A 861 34.69 -10.44 30.42
CA PHE A 861 33.68 -10.98 31.36
C PHE A 861 34.29 -11.31 32.73
N ARG A 862 35.54 -11.80 32.77
CA ARG A 862 36.29 -11.99 34.02
C ARG A 862 36.41 -10.69 34.82
N GLN A 863 36.61 -9.54 34.15
CA GLN A 863 36.65 -8.23 34.81
C GLN A 863 35.29 -7.82 35.39
N LEU A 864 34.18 -8.05 34.68
CA LEU A 864 32.83 -7.78 35.18
C LEU A 864 32.50 -8.65 36.41
N HIS A 865 32.78 -9.96 36.33
CA HIS A 865 32.58 -10.89 37.44
C HIS A 865 33.44 -10.53 38.66
N LYS A 866 34.73 -10.17 38.47
CA LYS A 866 35.61 -9.72 39.56
C LYS A 866 35.13 -8.45 40.27
N ARG A 867 34.29 -7.63 39.62
CA ARG A 867 33.68 -6.42 40.19
C ARG A 867 32.33 -6.70 40.87
N GLY A 868 31.85 -7.94 40.89
CA GLY A 868 30.52 -8.29 41.38
C GLY A 868 29.37 -7.78 40.49
N GLN A 869 29.67 -7.38 39.24
CA GLN A 869 28.67 -6.82 38.32
C GLN A 869 27.97 -7.89 37.48
N LEU A 870 28.52 -9.11 37.42
CA LEU A 870 28.06 -10.17 36.54
C LEU A 870 28.23 -11.54 37.19
N ASN A 871 27.13 -12.22 37.45
CA ASN A 871 27.13 -13.62 37.89
C ASN A 871 27.19 -14.55 36.67
N VAL A 872 27.87 -15.71 36.80
CA VAL A 872 28.04 -16.65 35.69
C VAL A 872 27.81 -18.09 36.15
N LEU A 873 27.00 -18.81 35.36
CA LEU A 873 26.77 -20.25 35.48
C LEU A 873 27.12 -20.93 34.16
N SER A 874 27.96 -21.95 34.19
CA SER A 874 28.35 -22.74 33.01
C SER A 874 27.95 -24.21 33.16
N PHE A 875 27.49 -24.82 32.07
CA PHE A 875 27.24 -26.25 31.95
C PHE A 875 28.17 -26.86 30.89
N CYS A 876 28.75 -28.02 31.16
CA CYS A 876 29.54 -28.77 30.17
C CYS A 876 28.91 -30.12 29.81
N GLU A 877 29.13 -30.56 28.57
CA GLU A 877 28.77 -31.89 28.06
C GLU A 877 29.76 -32.96 28.53
N THR A 878 29.34 -34.23 28.48
CA THR A 878 30.24 -35.38 28.76
C THR A 878 30.13 -36.50 27.71
N LYS A 879 29.41 -36.29 26.61
CA LYS A 879 29.21 -37.29 25.54
C LYS A 879 29.45 -36.70 24.16
N VAL A 880 29.99 -37.54 23.27
CA VAL A 880 30.23 -37.20 21.87
C VAL A 880 28.92 -37.03 21.09
N THR A 881 28.87 -36.02 20.22
CA THR A 881 27.71 -35.62 19.42
C THR A 881 27.88 -36.08 17.96
N PRO A 882 26.84 -36.61 17.29
CA PRO A 882 26.91 -36.92 15.85
C PRO A 882 26.91 -35.64 14.99
N ILE A 883 27.86 -35.53 14.07
CA ILE A 883 28.06 -34.33 13.23
C ILE A 883 27.55 -34.54 11.80
N VAL A 884 27.94 -35.67 11.19
CA VAL A 884 27.60 -36.12 9.83
C VAL A 884 27.36 -37.63 9.82
N GLU A 885 26.39 -38.07 9.03
CA GLU A 885 26.09 -39.48 8.74
C GLU A 885 26.36 -39.76 7.26
N GLY A 886 27.06 -40.86 6.96
CA GLY A 886 27.38 -41.31 5.60
C GLY A 886 26.48 -42.45 5.13
N TYR A 887 26.47 -42.70 3.82
CA TYR A 887 25.79 -43.87 3.25
C TYR A 887 26.30 -45.16 3.91
N GLY A 888 25.38 -46.02 4.36
CA GLY A 888 25.68 -47.27 5.07
C GLY A 888 25.66 -47.19 6.60
N GLY A 889 25.16 -46.10 7.21
CA GLY A 889 24.94 -45.99 8.66
C GLY A 889 26.18 -45.64 9.48
N TRP A 890 27.26 -45.20 8.83
CA TRP A 890 28.43 -44.65 9.53
C TRP A 890 28.15 -43.22 10.01
N ALA A 891 28.37 -42.95 11.29
CA ALA A 891 28.20 -41.61 11.87
C ALA A 891 29.52 -41.09 12.45
N PHE A 892 29.97 -39.92 11.99
CA PHE A 892 31.08 -39.20 12.60
C PHE A 892 30.62 -38.55 13.91
N ARG A 893 31.15 -39.01 15.04
CA ARG A 893 30.84 -38.49 16.38
C ARG A 893 32.07 -37.81 16.98
N MET A 894 31.90 -36.65 17.59
CA MET A 894 32.97 -35.97 18.34
C MET A 894 32.42 -35.23 19.55
N GLU A 895 33.23 -35.09 20.59
CA GLU A 895 33.03 -34.06 21.61
C GLU A 895 33.21 -32.69 20.95
N ILE A 896 32.22 -31.80 21.08
CA ILE A 896 32.24 -30.52 20.36
C ILE A 896 32.99 -29.49 21.20
N VAL A 897 32.63 -29.39 22.48
CA VAL A 897 33.22 -28.45 23.43
C VAL A 897 33.74 -29.23 24.64
N PRO A 898 35.07 -29.41 24.77
CA PRO A 898 35.64 -30.11 25.91
C PRO A 898 35.55 -29.25 27.17
N ILE A 899 35.62 -29.87 28.35
CA ILE A 899 35.40 -29.21 29.65
C ILE A 899 36.34 -28.02 29.88
N GLU A 900 37.58 -28.09 29.41
CA GLU A 900 38.58 -27.01 29.52
C GLU A 900 38.21 -25.76 28.70
N SER A 901 37.32 -25.90 27.71
CA SER A 901 36.75 -24.78 26.94
C SER A 901 35.37 -24.38 27.43
N ALA A 902 34.58 -25.32 27.97
CA ALA A 902 33.24 -25.05 28.50
C ALA A 902 33.25 -24.21 29.79
N TYR A 903 34.31 -24.30 30.60
CA TYR A 903 34.47 -23.49 31.81
C TYR A 903 35.31 -22.23 31.54
N PRO A 904 34.81 -21.00 31.78
CA PRO A 904 35.55 -19.78 31.48
C PRO A 904 36.66 -19.44 32.50
N GLY A 905 36.80 -20.22 33.58
CA GLY A 905 37.76 -19.98 34.65
C GLY A 905 37.25 -19.06 35.77
N TYR A 906 35.94 -18.86 35.86
CA TYR A 906 35.23 -18.10 36.91
C TYR A 906 33.73 -18.45 36.86
N GLY A 907 32.98 -18.13 37.91
CA GLY A 907 31.57 -18.51 38.05
C GLY A 907 31.38 -19.95 38.54
N GLU A 908 30.13 -20.42 38.52
CA GLU A 908 29.72 -21.76 38.92
C GLU A 908 29.76 -22.71 37.70
N LEU A 909 30.23 -23.96 37.88
CA LEU A 909 30.31 -24.97 36.80
C LEU A 909 29.52 -26.23 37.19
N ILE A 910 28.61 -26.65 36.33
CA ILE A 910 27.82 -27.88 36.47
C ILE A 910 28.19 -28.86 35.35
N VAL A 911 28.57 -30.08 35.72
CA VAL A 911 28.88 -31.16 34.76
C VAL A 911 27.61 -31.94 34.48
N LEU A 912 27.10 -31.91 33.24
CA LEU A 912 25.88 -32.65 32.88
C LEU A 912 26.24 -34.07 32.45
N GLU A 913 26.22 -34.99 33.42
CA GLU A 913 26.49 -36.40 33.17
C GLU A 913 25.64 -36.99 32.03
N SER A 914 26.27 -37.85 31.24
CA SER A 914 25.67 -38.56 30.11
C SER A 914 24.97 -37.70 29.05
N THR A 915 25.27 -36.41 29.00
CA THR A 915 24.63 -35.45 28.10
C THR A 915 25.56 -35.03 26.96
N ASP A 916 25.01 -34.94 25.74
CA ASP A 916 25.71 -34.44 24.54
C ASP A 916 25.53 -32.93 24.31
N HIS A 917 26.23 -32.37 23.31
CA HIS A 917 26.22 -30.93 23.00
C HIS A 917 24.85 -30.37 22.62
N ILE A 918 23.99 -31.19 21.99
CA ILE A 918 22.70 -30.74 21.47
C ILE A 918 21.66 -30.74 22.59
N ASN A 919 21.76 -31.69 23.52
CA ASN A 919 20.79 -31.90 24.58
C ASN A 919 21.20 -31.27 25.93
N SER A 920 22.38 -30.64 26.02
CA SER A 920 22.84 -29.92 27.24
C SER A 920 21.91 -28.79 27.69
N CYS A 921 21.26 -28.10 26.75
CA CYS A 921 20.24 -27.06 27.02
C CYS A 921 18.78 -27.58 27.00
N LYS A 922 18.60 -28.91 26.93
CA LYS A 922 17.31 -29.58 26.83
C LYS A 922 17.07 -30.47 28.07
N PRO A 923 16.36 -29.97 29.09
CA PRO A 923 15.98 -30.79 30.22
C PRO A 923 15.02 -31.90 29.79
N LEU A 924 15.11 -33.06 30.45
CA LEU A 924 14.12 -34.15 30.34
C LEU A 924 12.88 -33.86 31.20
N SER A 925 13.07 -33.22 32.36
CA SER A 925 12.01 -32.93 33.34
C SER A 925 12.32 -31.64 34.12
N ARG A 926 11.37 -31.15 34.92
CA ARG A 926 11.60 -30.03 35.86
C ARG A 926 12.59 -30.34 36.99
N SER A 927 12.97 -31.61 37.18
CA SER A 927 13.98 -32.04 38.16
C SER A 927 15.36 -32.29 37.53
N ASP A 928 15.51 -32.00 36.24
CA ASP A 928 16.77 -32.13 35.52
C ASP A 928 17.78 -31.07 36.01
N PRO A 929 19.05 -31.41 36.30
CA PRO A 929 20.05 -30.43 36.70
C PRO A 929 20.20 -29.27 35.71
N SER A 930 20.01 -29.51 34.40
CA SER A 930 20.12 -28.44 33.40
C SER A 930 19.05 -27.37 33.59
N TYR A 931 17.84 -27.74 34.06
CA TYR A 931 16.78 -26.77 34.39
C TYR A 931 16.90 -26.24 35.82
N THR A 932 17.08 -27.14 36.79
CA THR A 932 17.03 -26.84 38.22
C THR A 932 18.09 -25.81 38.62
N GLU A 933 19.34 -25.99 38.18
CA GLU A 933 20.41 -25.04 38.52
C GLU A 933 20.25 -23.69 37.81
N THR A 934 19.70 -23.69 36.58
CA THR A 934 19.35 -22.45 35.88
C THR A 934 18.24 -21.69 36.61
N LEU A 935 17.22 -22.37 37.13
CA LEU A 935 16.15 -21.77 37.91
C LEU A 935 16.66 -21.25 39.28
N ASN A 936 17.52 -22.01 39.97
CA ASN A 936 18.17 -21.59 41.20
C ASN A 936 18.98 -20.30 40.99
N PHE A 937 19.76 -20.23 39.90
CA PHE A 937 20.55 -19.06 39.52
C PHE A 937 19.67 -17.84 39.19
N LEU A 938 18.58 -18.02 38.45
CA LEU A 938 17.62 -16.96 38.15
C LEU A 938 16.92 -16.44 39.41
N ASN A 939 16.53 -17.32 40.33
CA ASN A 939 15.91 -16.94 41.61
C ASN A 939 16.89 -16.22 42.55
N LYS A 940 18.15 -16.66 42.61
CA LYS A 940 19.25 -15.98 43.33
C LYS A 940 19.44 -14.54 42.83
N LEU A 941 19.43 -14.33 41.51
CA LEU A 941 19.50 -13.00 40.90
C LEU A 941 18.24 -12.17 41.18
N LYS A 942 17.05 -12.75 41.02
CA LYS A 942 15.77 -12.07 41.31
C LYS A 942 15.73 -11.56 42.76
N ALA A 943 16.16 -12.37 43.72
CA ALA A 943 16.21 -11.97 45.13
C ALA A 943 17.13 -10.76 45.39
N GLN A 944 18.30 -10.72 44.73
CA GLN A 944 19.23 -9.57 44.81
C GLN A 944 18.61 -8.29 44.24
N LEU A 945 17.93 -8.40 43.09
CA LEU A 945 17.23 -7.26 42.47
C LEU A 945 16.06 -6.74 43.32
N SER A 946 15.35 -7.63 44.00
CA SER A 946 14.24 -7.27 44.90
C SER A 946 14.72 -6.63 46.22
N SER A 947 15.90 -6.98 46.74
CA SER A 947 16.46 -6.26 47.89
C SER A 947 16.90 -4.84 47.50
N ASP A 948 17.52 -4.67 46.34
CA ASP A 948 18.04 -3.37 45.89
C ASP A 948 16.92 -2.36 45.56
N SER A 949 15.75 -2.82 45.10
CA SER A 949 14.59 -1.95 44.86
C SER A 949 13.91 -1.49 46.14
N SER A 950 13.94 -2.30 47.21
CA SER A 950 13.38 -1.94 48.53
C SER A 950 14.19 -0.88 49.30
N CYS A 951 15.39 -0.53 48.83
CA CYS A 951 16.28 0.47 49.42
C CYS A 951 16.32 1.82 48.66
N ARG A 952 15.45 2.05 47.67
CA ARG A 952 15.39 3.28 46.86
C ARG A 952 14.15 4.12 47.12
#